data_AF-A0A7V3RWR4-F1
#
_entry.id   AF-A0A7V3RWR4-F1
#
_cell.length_a   1.000
_cell.length_b   1.000
_cell.length_c   1.000
_cell.angle_alpha   90.00
_cell.angle_beta   90.00
_cell.angle_gamma   90.00
#
_symmetry.space_group_name_H-M   'P 1'
#
loop_
_entity.id
_entity.type
_entity.pdbx_description
1 polymer ?
#
loop_
_entity_poly.entity_id
_entity_poly.type
_entity_poly.pdbx_seq_one_letter_code
_entity_poly.pdbx_strand_id
1 'polypeptide(L)'
;MDYLEKLKEIILSPETFEVTEDIYHKRHIAADIPSMYGRYHEKKFDALGLSFRLENLANVYFERLIESVNLSFITRAVFFKIVKCIRLFMRAMQIDGISSQRLEAYMDLLEKSLEMRRFTYTQYLDILRGLSEGVKDILNVYYTDVHKDTLEVVIRSLGPRHILPKYLGHGNDGDEDALVHRISEQFFRDLVSSTFGLQYLDNFLTRIHQTLALQKETLSEADLDLLMTYDPERVLSHIHAPRKLTRDPIHLGSKGYNLVLLAEAGVRVPPGFIVTSEVARCHRIVLNFPQAHEDFVSRIRDGIRRLEELTGKRFGDPGCPLLVSVRSGSTISMPGMMDTLLNVGINEEIAQGMANSTRNPWFAWDNYRRFLQSWGMSFGMEREVFNEIMREWKARFGVEKKRQFTGEQMQKMAMAYRRALEESGIAVEEDPWRQLETAIHRVIYSWNSPKAKDYREIMGISDDWGTAVIVQAMVFGNLGPKAGSGVLFTANPTRRMRRVVLWGDYTPMNQGEDIVAGLVTTFPISNEQREESGRGGEVTLEDEFPEIYRALLDLAKMLVYEKGWNPQEIEFTFEGPEASQLYILQTRDMVTMRRRETVPVFVSSPELHEHYLSKGTGVSGGALCGRVVFTLEDIRKWRTLEPQTPLILVRSDTVPDDIKEISLTDGLLTAKGGQTSHAAIVALRLGKTCVVGTGGLTVLSEKGPCRIHGVTVKEGDFLSLDGRSGSVYLGRHPIEQKAVTSTSTNIEMGR
;
A
#
# COMPACT_ATOMS: atom_id res chain seq x y z
N MET A 1 -26.12 19.21 24.09
CA MET A 1 -25.93 20.60 23.66
C MET A 1 -27.25 21.23 23.23
N ASP A 2 -27.84 20.87 22.08
CA ASP A 2 -29.11 21.47 21.61
C ASP A 2 -30.25 21.45 22.64
N TYR A 3 -30.37 20.35 23.41
CA TYR A 3 -31.39 20.24 24.45
C TYR A 3 -31.09 21.15 25.67
N LEU A 4 -29.82 21.30 26.04
CA LEU A 4 -29.40 22.18 27.14
C LEU A 4 -29.68 23.65 26.79
N GLU A 5 -29.48 24.05 25.53
CA GLU A 5 -29.82 25.40 25.05
C GLU A 5 -31.33 25.68 25.15
N LYS A 6 -32.18 24.72 24.76
CA LYS A 6 -33.63 24.84 24.92
C LYS A 6 -34.04 24.95 26.39
N LEU A 7 -33.38 24.22 27.29
CA LEU A 7 -33.63 24.34 28.73
C LEU A 7 -33.22 25.71 29.25
N LYS A 8 -32.07 26.24 28.80
CA LYS A 8 -31.62 27.60 29.13
C LYS A 8 -32.65 28.66 28.70
N GLU A 9 -33.22 28.53 27.50
CA GLU A 9 -34.29 29.43 27.04
C GLU A 9 -35.51 29.39 27.97
N ILE A 10 -35.90 28.22 28.48
CA ILE A 10 -37.00 28.08 29.44
C ILE A 10 -36.64 28.73 30.78
N ILE A 11 -35.44 28.45 31.31
CA ILE A 11 -34.95 28.95 32.59
C ILE A 11 -34.90 30.49 32.59
N LEU A 12 -34.37 31.09 31.52
CA LEU A 12 -34.21 32.54 31.37
C LEU A 12 -35.44 33.23 30.76
N SER A 13 -36.50 32.48 30.45
CA SER A 13 -37.72 33.05 29.86
C SER A 13 -38.31 34.13 30.79
N PRO A 14 -38.74 35.28 30.26
CA PRO A 14 -39.51 36.26 31.03
C PRO A 14 -40.91 35.75 31.39
N GLU A 15 -41.37 34.66 30.76
CA GLU A 15 -42.67 34.03 31.03
C GLU A 15 -42.73 33.45 32.46
N THR A 16 -43.87 33.63 33.12
CA THR A 16 -44.20 32.98 34.39
C THR A 16 -44.94 31.67 34.11
N PHE A 17 -44.48 30.57 34.67
CA PHE A 17 -45.12 29.27 34.50
C PHE A 17 -46.00 28.91 35.69
N GLU A 18 -47.03 28.10 35.45
CA GLU A 18 -47.91 27.61 36.51
C GLU A 18 -47.12 26.74 37.50
N VAL A 19 -47.32 27.01 38.79
CA VAL A 19 -46.64 26.31 39.90
C VAL A 19 -47.59 25.29 40.50
N THR A 20 -47.12 24.06 40.71
CA THR A 20 -47.84 23.02 41.43
C THR A 20 -47.10 22.67 42.72
N GLU A 21 -47.74 22.88 43.87
CA GLU A 21 -47.14 22.61 45.18
C GLU A 21 -47.95 21.55 45.95
N ASP A 22 -47.30 20.44 46.28
CA ASP A 22 -47.81 19.39 47.18
C ASP A 22 -46.97 19.39 48.47
N ILE A 23 -47.09 20.44 49.29
CA ILE A 23 -46.30 20.63 50.51
C ILE A 23 -47.10 20.26 51.77
N TYR A 24 -46.51 19.40 52.60
CA TYR A 24 -47.08 18.92 53.86
C TYR A 24 -46.28 19.44 55.06
N HIS A 25 -46.96 19.97 56.07
CA HIS A 25 -46.34 20.45 57.30
C HIS A 25 -46.31 19.34 58.36
N LYS A 26 -45.14 19.07 58.95
CA LYS A 26 -45.04 18.15 60.09
C LYS A 26 -45.65 18.78 61.35
N ARG A 27 -46.39 17.99 62.12
CA ARG A 27 -47.09 18.44 63.35
C ARG A 27 -46.17 18.76 64.54
N HIS A 28 -44.88 18.40 64.49
CA HIS A 28 -43.92 18.65 65.57
C HIS A 28 -42.84 19.64 65.13
N ILE A 29 -42.75 20.74 65.87
CA ILE A 29 -41.71 21.77 65.76
C ILE A 29 -40.56 21.32 66.65
N ALA A 30 -39.42 20.97 66.08
CA ALA A 30 -38.17 20.85 66.82
C ALA A 30 -37.43 22.18 66.69
N ALA A 31 -37.25 22.89 67.81
CA ALA A 31 -36.48 24.15 67.90
C ALA A 31 -36.96 25.30 66.98
N ASP A 32 -38.25 25.63 67.00
CA ASP A 32 -38.85 26.79 66.29
C ASP A 32 -38.63 26.86 64.76
N ILE A 33 -38.21 25.76 64.11
CA ILE A 33 -38.11 25.66 62.65
C ILE A 33 -39.27 24.79 62.13
N PRO A 34 -40.22 25.33 61.34
CA PRO A 34 -41.27 24.55 60.70
C PRO A 34 -40.66 23.52 59.74
N SER A 35 -40.82 22.22 60.03
CA SER A 35 -40.35 21.16 59.16
C SER A 35 -41.42 20.82 58.10
N MET A 36 -41.14 21.16 56.84
CA MET A 36 -41.99 20.86 55.68
C MET A 36 -41.40 19.72 54.85
N TYR A 37 -42.25 18.94 54.19
CA TYR A 37 -41.84 17.98 53.16
C TYR A 37 -42.89 17.94 52.06
N GLY A 38 -42.48 17.80 50.80
CA GLY A 38 -43.42 17.88 49.69
C GLY A 38 -42.74 17.87 48.33
N ARG A 39 -43.53 18.10 47.29
CA ARG A 39 -43.04 18.30 45.92
C ARG A 39 -43.43 19.69 45.44
N TYR A 40 -42.49 20.33 44.77
CA TYR A 40 -42.67 21.61 44.11
C TYR A 40 -42.36 21.37 42.63
N HIS A 41 -43.28 21.75 41.75
CA HIS A 41 -43.14 21.63 40.30
C HIS A 41 -43.38 22.99 39.67
N GLU A 42 -42.39 23.45 38.90
CA GLU A 42 -42.45 24.66 38.12
C GLU A 42 -41.49 24.47 36.96
N LYS A 43 -41.98 24.70 35.74
CA LYS A 43 -41.24 24.42 34.50
C LYS A 43 -39.80 24.96 34.50
N LYS A 44 -39.53 26.12 35.13
CA LYS A 44 -38.17 26.66 35.28
C LYS A 44 -37.29 25.83 36.21
N PHE A 45 -37.78 25.46 37.39
CA PHE A 45 -37.04 24.63 38.34
C PHE A 45 -36.86 23.20 37.83
N ASP A 46 -37.85 22.64 37.12
CA ASP A 46 -37.70 21.33 36.48
C ASP A 46 -36.68 21.39 35.33
N ALA A 47 -36.70 22.46 34.54
CA ALA A 47 -35.71 22.68 33.49
C ALA A 47 -34.30 22.82 34.08
N LEU A 48 -34.14 23.55 35.19
CA LEU A 48 -32.88 23.68 35.92
C LEU A 48 -32.41 22.33 36.49
N GLY A 49 -33.30 21.57 37.14
CA GLY A 49 -32.96 20.24 37.64
C GLY A 49 -32.62 19.24 36.52
N LEU A 50 -33.21 19.41 35.33
CA LEU A 50 -32.85 18.62 34.15
C LEU A 50 -31.54 19.08 33.51
N SER A 51 -31.22 20.39 33.53
CA SER A 51 -29.96 20.89 32.97
C SER A 51 -28.76 20.31 33.72
N PHE A 52 -28.76 20.34 35.06
CA PHE A 52 -27.69 19.74 35.85
C PHE A 52 -27.50 18.24 35.59
N ARG A 53 -28.59 17.49 35.37
CA ARG A 53 -28.50 16.06 35.02
C ARG A 53 -27.90 15.84 33.64
N LEU A 54 -28.25 16.70 32.67
CA LEU A 54 -27.75 16.61 31.31
C LEU A 54 -26.32 17.14 31.16
N GLU A 55 -25.91 18.14 31.95
CA GLU A 55 -24.52 18.61 32.05
C GLU A 55 -23.62 17.49 32.57
N ASN A 56 -24.02 16.80 33.65
CA ASN A 56 -23.29 15.64 34.16
C ASN A 56 -23.15 14.54 33.10
N LEU A 57 -24.22 14.25 32.35
CA LEU A 57 -24.15 13.30 31.24
C LEU A 57 -23.22 13.80 30.11
N ALA A 58 -23.27 15.08 29.78
CA ALA A 58 -22.43 15.68 28.76
C ALA A 58 -20.94 15.68 29.13
N ASN A 59 -20.60 15.85 30.42
CA ASN A 59 -19.22 15.71 30.91
C ASN A 59 -18.65 14.32 30.62
N VAL A 60 -19.43 13.25 30.81
CA VAL A 60 -19.02 11.88 30.44
C VAL A 60 -18.76 11.75 28.93
N TYR A 61 -19.56 12.42 28.10
CA TYR A 61 -19.32 12.43 26.65
C TYR A 61 -18.12 13.28 26.26
N PHE A 62 -17.82 14.38 26.97
CA PHE A 62 -16.63 15.18 26.72
C PHE A 62 -15.34 14.44 27.04
N GLU A 63 -15.32 13.64 28.10
CA GLU A 63 -14.19 12.77 28.43
C GLU A 63 -13.92 11.78 27.28
N ARG A 64 -14.97 11.07 26.81
CA ARG A 64 -14.88 10.17 25.66
C ARG A 64 -14.49 10.87 24.36
N LEU A 65 -14.93 12.13 24.19
CA LEU A 65 -14.59 12.94 23.02
C LEU A 65 -13.08 13.21 22.98
N ILE A 66 -12.47 13.55 24.10
CA ILE A 66 -11.01 13.75 24.22
C ILE A 66 -10.27 12.45 23.88
N GLU A 67 -10.73 11.31 24.41
CA GLU A 67 -10.14 10.00 24.13
C GLU A 67 -10.26 9.57 22.67
N SER A 68 -11.28 10.05 21.95
CA SER A 68 -11.47 9.76 20.53
C SER A 68 -10.43 10.45 19.62
N VAL A 69 -9.73 11.46 20.13
CA VAL A 69 -8.65 12.15 19.41
C VAL A 69 -7.33 11.54 19.84
N ASN A 70 -6.66 10.84 18.92
CA ASN A 70 -5.31 10.36 19.17
C ASN A 70 -4.35 11.56 19.25
N LEU A 71 -3.93 11.90 20.47
CA LEU A 71 -2.98 12.97 20.78
C LEU A 71 -1.55 12.44 21.01
N SER A 72 -1.24 11.18 20.65
CA SER A 72 0.14 10.66 20.71
C SER A 72 1.08 11.47 19.81
N PHE A 73 0.56 11.95 18.70
CA PHE A 73 1.18 12.96 17.85
C PHE A 73 0.11 13.76 17.10
N ILE A 74 0.44 14.98 16.72
CA ILE A 74 -0.46 15.93 16.07
C ILE A 74 0.08 16.28 14.69
N THR A 75 -0.77 16.07 13.70
CA THR A 75 -0.58 16.52 12.31
C THR A 75 -1.70 17.51 11.94
N ARG A 76 -1.64 18.09 10.74
CA ARG A 76 -2.74 18.93 10.22
C ARG A 76 -4.08 18.19 10.19
N ALA A 77 -4.09 16.90 9.89
CA ALA A 77 -5.31 16.09 9.88
C ALA A 77 -5.93 15.97 11.29
N VAL A 78 -5.09 15.88 12.33
CA VAL A 78 -5.52 15.85 13.73
C VAL A 78 -6.09 17.20 14.16
N PHE A 79 -5.54 18.32 13.69
CA PHE A 79 -6.08 19.65 13.99
C PHE A 79 -7.54 19.83 13.54
N PHE A 80 -7.96 19.25 12.41
CA PHE A 80 -9.38 19.26 12.02
C PHE A 80 -10.29 18.59 13.05
N LYS A 81 -9.80 17.56 13.76
CA LYS A 81 -10.53 16.91 14.87
C LYS A 81 -10.49 17.77 16.14
N ILE A 82 -9.33 18.35 16.46
CA ILE A 82 -9.14 19.25 17.61
C ILE A 82 -10.10 20.44 17.51
N VAL A 83 -10.18 21.10 16.35
CA VAL A 83 -11.07 22.24 16.08
C VAL A 83 -12.53 21.90 16.42
N LYS A 84 -13.01 20.75 15.95
CA LYS A 84 -14.38 20.29 16.22
C LYS A 84 -14.62 20.09 17.71
N CYS A 85 -13.64 19.57 18.45
CA CYS A 85 -13.76 19.34 19.88
C CYS A 85 -13.78 20.67 20.66
N ILE A 86 -12.86 21.59 20.37
CA ILE A 86 -12.79 22.90 21.04
C ILE A 86 -14.09 23.68 20.83
N ARG A 87 -14.66 23.67 19.61
CA ARG A 87 -15.96 24.31 19.34
C ARG A 87 -17.09 23.75 20.21
N LEU A 88 -17.11 22.44 20.48
CA LEU A 88 -18.10 21.83 21.37
C LEU A 88 -17.92 22.27 22.84
N PHE A 89 -16.67 22.41 23.30
CA PHE A 89 -16.37 22.95 24.64
C PHE A 89 -16.74 24.42 24.77
N MET A 90 -16.44 25.23 23.77
CA MET A 90 -16.84 26.64 23.74
C MET A 90 -18.36 26.79 23.78
N ARG A 91 -19.09 25.94 23.06
CA ARG A 91 -20.55 25.88 23.12
C ARG A 91 -21.05 25.50 24.52
N ALA A 92 -20.36 24.61 25.24
CA ALA A 92 -20.70 24.27 26.62
C ALA A 92 -20.56 25.45 27.58
N MET A 93 -19.43 26.14 27.51
CA MET A 93 -19.20 27.35 28.30
C MET A 93 -20.23 28.45 28.01
N GLN A 94 -20.64 28.62 26.75
CA GLN A 94 -21.68 29.58 26.37
C GLN A 94 -23.06 29.24 26.98
N ILE A 95 -23.38 27.96 27.18
CA ILE A 95 -24.61 27.55 27.89
C ILE A 95 -24.57 28.04 29.33
N ASP A 96 -23.42 27.99 29.99
CA ASP A 96 -23.23 28.55 31.35
C ASP A 96 -23.10 30.08 31.37
N GLY A 97 -23.18 30.74 30.22
CA GLY A 97 -23.06 32.21 30.11
C GLY A 97 -21.62 32.71 30.12
N ILE A 98 -20.65 31.81 30.00
CA ILE A 98 -19.23 32.14 29.91
C ILE A 98 -18.88 32.43 28.46
N SER A 99 -18.30 33.59 28.20
CA SER A 99 -17.86 34.01 26.87
C SER A 99 -16.50 34.69 26.92
N SER A 100 -15.70 34.52 25.86
CA SER A 100 -14.39 35.14 25.72
C SER A 100 -14.12 35.48 24.26
N GLN A 101 -13.99 36.78 23.96
CA GLN A 101 -13.65 37.25 22.61
C GLN A 101 -12.23 36.85 22.20
N ARG A 102 -11.30 36.77 23.17
CA ARG A 102 -9.93 36.32 22.90
C ARG A 102 -9.92 34.87 22.47
N LEU A 103 -10.64 34.00 23.19
CA LEU A 103 -10.73 32.58 22.85
C LEU A 103 -11.36 32.39 21.46
N GLU A 104 -12.42 33.14 21.14
CA GLU A 104 -13.06 33.16 19.83
C GLU A 104 -12.09 33.59 18.71
N ALA A 105 -11.33 34.67 18.92
CA ALA A 105 -10.36 35.17 17.94
C ALA A 105 -9.25 34.15 17.63
N TYR A 106 -8.70 33.48 18.65
CA TYR A 106 -7.70 32.43 18.43
C TYR A 106 -8.30 31.16 17.83
N MET A 107 -9.55 30.85 18.13
CA MET A 107 -10.27 29.75 17.48
C MET A 107 -10.46 30.01 15.99
N ASP A 108 -10.83 31.24 15.60
CA ASP A 108 -10.95 31.64 14.21
C ASP A 108 -9.60 31.62 13.48
N LEU A 109 -8.51 32.04 14.15
CA LEU A 109 -7.15 31.89 13.62
C LEU A 109 -6.80 30.42 13.36
N LEU A 110 -7.16 29.52 14.28
CA LEU A 110 -6.92 28.08 14.11
C LEU A 110 -7.71 27.49 12.95
N GLU A 111 -8.96 27.89 12.76
CA GLU A 111 -9.77 27.40 11.63
C GLU A 111 -9.23 27.88 10.29
N LYS A 112 -8.88 29.17 10.21
CA LYS A 112 -8.33 29.76 8.99
C LYS A 112 -6.96 29.20 8.65
N SER A 113 -6.13 28.87 9.65
CA SER A 113 -4.80 28.30 9.39
C SER A 113 -4.86 26.94 8.68
N LEU A 114 -5.91 26.13 8.91
CA LEU A 114 -6.09 24.84 8.25
C LEU A 114 -6.40 24.95 6.74
N GLU A 115 -6.93 26.09 6.32
CA GLU A 115 -7.20 26.43 4.91
C GLU A 115 -5.96 27.02 4.21
N MET A 116 -4.99 27.52 4.97
CA MET A 116 -3.81 28.21 4.46
C MET A 116 -2.75 27.22 3.96
N ARG A 117 -2.13 27.58 2.82
CA ARG A 117 -0.91 26.91 2.34
C ARG A 117 0.30 27.53 3.03
N ARG A 118 1.32 26.71 3.32
CA ARG A 118 2.57 27.13 3.98
C ARG A 118 2.33 27.78 5.35
N PHE A 119 1.51 27.14 6.17
CA PHE A 119 1.34 27.50 7.57
C PHE A 119 2.27 26.63 8.43
N THR A 120 3.14 27.25 9.21
CA THR A 120 4.23 26.54 9.88
C THR A 120 3.80 25.95 11.20
N TYR A 121 4.56 24.95 11.65
CA TYR A 121 4.37 24.31 12.94
C TYR A 121 4.42 25.28 14.13
N THR A 122 5.33 26.25 14.09
CA THR A 122 5.49 27.26 15.14
C THR A 122 4.29 28.21 15.23
N GLN A 123 3.65 28.52 14.11
CA GLN A 123 2.43 29.33 14.12
C GLN A 123 1.26 28.59 14.77
N TYR A 124 1.14 27.27 14.60
CA TYR A 124 0.15 26.48 15.33
C TYR A 124 0.40 26.53 16.84
N LEU A 125 1.67 26.44 17.27
CA LEU A 125 2.05 26.58 18.68
C LEU A 125 1.64 27.94 19.27
N ASP A 126 1.84 29.03 18.53
CA ASP A 126 1.45 30.37 18.99
C ASP A 126 -0.07 30.50 19.16
N ILE A 127 -0.84 29.96 18.21
CA ILE A 127 -2.31 29.94 18.31
C ILE A 127 -2.76 29.14 19.54
N LEU A 128 -2.20 27.95 19.77
CA LEU A 128 -2.59 27.15 20.93
C LEU A 128 -2.19 27.79 22.25
N ARG A 129 -1.05 28.47 22.31
CA ARG A 129 -0.69 29.27 23.50
C ARG A 129 -1.73 30.36 23.74
N GLY A 130 -2.17 31.06 22.69
CA GLY A 130 -3.23 32.06 22.77
C GLY A 130 -4.57 31.49 23.24
N LEU A 131 -4.95 30.28 22.79
CA LEU A 131 -6.13 29.58 23.29
C LEU A 131 -6.02 29.25 24.79
N SER A 132 -4.87 28.71 25.23
CA SER A 132 -4.64 28.42 26.65
C SER A 132 -4.64 29.69 27.51
N GLU A 133 -4.09 30.79 27.02
CA GLU A 133 -4.19 32.11 27.66
C GLU A 133 -5.64 32.59 27.73
N GLY A 134 -6.44 32.40 26.67
CA GLY A 134 -7.86 32.72 26.67
C GLY A 134 -8.68 31.94 27.70
N VAL A 135 -8.31 30.68 27.97
CA VAL A 135 -8.90 29.88 29.06
C VAL A 135 -8.50 30.41 30.43
N LYS A 136 -7.23 30.80 30.62
CA LYS A 136 -6.77 31.45 31.86
C LYS A 136 -7.48 32.78 32.12
N ASP A 137 -7.73 33.56 31.08
CA ASP A 137 -8.49 34.81 31.18
C ASP A 137 -9.94 34.54 31.64
N ILE A 138 -10.59 33.49 31.12
CA ILE A 138 -11.91 33.05 31.59
C ILE A 138 -11.87 32.69 33.08
N LEU A 139 -10.89 31.90 33.50
CA LEU A 139 -10.72 31.51 34.90
C LEU A 139 -10.59 32.74 35.81
N ASN A 140 -9.79 33.71 35.40
CA ASN A 140 -9.59 34.92 36.19
C ASN A 140 -10.85 35.79 36.25
N VAL A 141 -11.46 36.10 35.11
CA VAL A 141 -12.59 37.04 35.01
C VAL A 141 -13.86 36.50 35.67
N TYR A 142 -14.18 35.22 35.45
CA TYR A 142 -15.46 34.66 35.91
C TYR A 142 -15.38 34.03 37.30
N TYR A 143 -14.19 33.66 37.78
CA TYR A 143 -14.04 32.90 39.01
C TYR A 143 -13.04 33.52 39.99
N THR A 144 -11.79 33.75 39.57
CA THR A 144 -10.74 34.22 40.50
C THR A 144 -11.05 35.62 41.02
N ASP A 145 -11.16 36.60 40.14
CA ASP A 145 -11.28 38.03 40.50
C ASP A 145 -12.61 38.33 41.20
N VAL A 146 -13.65 37.55 40.92
CA VAL A 146 -14.97 37.68 41.58
C VAL A 146 -14.89 37.35 43.07
N HIS A 147 -14.06 36.37 43.45
CA HIS A 147 -14.03 35.86 44.82
C HIS A 147 -12.77 36.25 45.61
N LYS A 148 -11.65 36.57 44.95
CA LYS A 148 -10.33 36.74 45.57
C LYS A 148 -10.35 37.66 46.81
N ASP A 149 -10.83 38.88 46.65
CA ASP A 149 -10.81 39.88 47.74
C ASP A 149 -11.76 39.50 48.88
N THR A 150 -12.91 38.90 48.53
CA THR A 150 -13.92 38.48 49.53
C THR A 150 -13.44 37.24 50.28
N LEU A 151 -12.79 36.32 49.60
CA LEU A 151 -12.35 35.05 50.15
C LEU A 151 -11.26 35.24 51.21
N GLU A 152 -10.31 36.17 50.97
CA GLU A 152 -9.30 36.55 51.97
C GLU A 152 -9.95 37.04 53.28
N VAL A 153 -10.94 37.93 53.17
CA VAL A 153 -11.68 38.46 54.33
C VAL A 153 -12.46 37.34 55.05
N VAL A 154 -13.14 36.47 54.29
CA VAL A 154 -13.95 35.38 54.83
C VAL A 154 -13.09 34.33 55.54
N ILE A 155 -11.96 33.92 54.95
CA ILE A 155 -11.05 32.93 55.56
C ILE A 155 -10.51 33.45 56.89
N ARG A 156 -10.02 34.70 56.92
CA ARG A 156 -9.52 35.32 58.14
C ARG A 156 -10.61 35.48 59.22
N SER A 157 -11.84 35.77 58.80
CA SER A 157 -12.96 35.95 59.73
C SER A 157 -13.50 34.64 60.31
N LEU A 158 -13.49 33.54 59.55
CA LEU A 158 -13.98 32.24 60.00
C LEU A 158 -13.05 31.58 61.03
N GLY A 159 -11.74 31.75 60.85
CA GLY A 159 -10.70 31.09 61.63
C GLY A 159 -10.62 29.57 61.37
N PRO A 160 -9.48 28.91 61.69
CA PRO A 160 -9.21 27.54 61.24
C PRO A 160 -10.20 26.46 61.72
N ARG A 161 -10.90 26.71 62.85
CA ARG A 161 -11.83 25.75 63.46
C ARG A 161 -13.15 25.58 62.70
N HIS A 162 -13.52 26.55 61.88
CA HIS A 162 -14.78 26.56 61.13
C HIS A 162 -14.60 26.26 59.64
N ILE A 163 -13.36 26.02 59.22
CA ILE A 163 -13.01 25.66 57.84
C ILE A 163 -13.13 24.15 57.69
N LEU A 164 -13.76 23.70 56.60
CA LEU A 164 -13.96 22.28 56.37
C LEU A 164 -12.61 21.55 56.28
N PRO A 165 -12.48 20.33 56.84
CA PRO A 165 -11.24 19.56 56.85
C PRO A 165 -10.57 19.41 55.47
N LYS A 166 -11.37 19.34 54.39
CA LYS A 166 -10.86 19.22 53.02
C LYS A 166 -10.00 20.41 52.56
N TYR A 167 -10.12 21.58 53.18
CA TYR A 167 -9.36 22.78 52.83
C TYR A 167 -8.14 23.03 53.72
N LEU A 168 -8.00 22.33 54.84
CA LEU A 168 -6.95 22.59 55.85
C LEU A 168 -5.60 21.88 55.53
N GLY A 169 -5.59 20.86 54.68
CA GLY A 169 -4.37 20.14 54.31
C GLY A 169 -3.69 19.38 55.47
N HIS A 170 -2.48 18.87 55.26
CA HIS A 170 -1.67 18.16 56.29
C HIS A 170 -0.35 18.91 56.65
N GLY A 171 -0.21 20.17 56.24
CA GLY A 171 0.98 20.99 56.46
C GLY A 171 0.93 21.79 57.76
N ASN A 172 2.08 21.93 58.42
CA ASN A 172 2.25 22.77 59.60
C ASN A 172 2.47 24.23 59.14
N ASP A 173 1.37 24.96 58.89
CA ASP A 173 1.45 26.35 58.42
C ASP A 173 1.75 27.28 59.57
N GLY A 174 3.01 27.66 59.69
CA GLY A 174 3.45 28.70 60.64
C GLY A 174 3.11 30.12 60.21
N ASP A 175 2.52 30.30 59.02
CA ASP A 175 2.20 31.61 58.43
C ASP A 175 0.72 31.68 58.00
N GLU A 176 0.01 32.70 58.48
CA GLU A 176 -1.42 32.91 58.24
C GLU A 176 -1.72 33.24 56.78
N ASP A 177 -0.81 33.94 56.10
CA ASP A 177 -0.94 34.25 54.68
C ASP A 177 -0.77 33.01 53.80
N ALA A 178 0.12 32.09 54.19
CA ALA A 178 0.28 30.80 53.51
C ALA A 178 -0.98 29.92 53.62
N LEU A 179 -1.66 29.96 54.77
CA LEU A 179 -2.92 29.25 55.00
C LEU A 179 -4.05 29.82 54.13
N VAL A 180 -4.19 31.15 54.08
CA VAL A 180 -5.17 31.84 53.23
C VAL A 180 -4.95 31.50 51.75
N HIS A 181 -3.70 31.53 51.29
CA HIS A 181 -3.34 31.19 49.92
C HIS A 181 -3.74 29.74 49.58
N ARG A 182 -3.41 28.77 50.44
CA ARG A 182 -3.75 27.36 50.21
C ARG A 182 -5.25 27.13 50.13
N ILE A 183 -6.02 27.70 51.07
CA ILE A 183 -7.47 27.52 51.09
C ILE A 183 -8.09 28.16 49.84
N SER A 184 -7.59 29.34 49.45
CA SER A 184 -8.03 30.02 48.23
C SER A 184 -7.76 29.18 46.98
N GLU A 185 -6.55 28.66 46.83
CA GLU A 185 -6.17 27.72 45.76
C GLU A 185 -7.11 26.52 45.67
N GLN A 186 -7.37 25.86 46.81
CA GLN A 186 -8.24 24.68 46.84
C GLN A 186 -9.71 25.04 46.56
N PHE A 187 -10.19 26.20 47.02
CA PHE A 187 -11.52 26.70 46.69
C PHE A 187 -11.67 26.97 45.20
N PHE A 188 -10.72 27.68 44.59
CA PHE A 188 -10.74 27.94 43.15
C PHE A 188 -10.66 26.65 42.34
N ARG A 189 -9.86 25.66 42.77
CA ARG A 189 -9.80 24.34 42.13
C ARG A 189 -11.15 23.61 42.18
N ASP A 190 -11.80 23.59 43.34
CA ASP A 190 -13.12 22.99 43.48
C ASP A 190 -14.15 23.70 42.57
N LEU A 191 -14.10 25.04 42.52
CA LEU A 191 -15.01 25.86 41.69
C LEU A 191 -14.82 25.57 40.19
N VAL A 192 -13.58 25.57 39.71
CA VAL A 192 -13.25 25.29 38.30
C VAL A 192 -13.62 23.86 37.91
N SER A 193 -13.45 22.90 38.82
CA SER A 193 -13.82 21.50 38.58
C SER A 193 -15.33 21.29 38.44
N SER A 194 -16.14 22.20 39.01
CA SER A 194 -17.59 22.16 38.93
C SER A 194 -18.17 22.84 37.68
N THR A 195 -17.36 23.61 36.96
CA THR A 195 -17.79 24.34 35.76
C THR A 195 -17.97 23.40 34.57
N PHE A 196 -19.08 23.56 33.84
CA PHE A 196 -19.38 22.73 32.68
C PHE A 196 -18.36 22.93 31.55
N GLY A 197 -17.61 21.87 31.22
CA GLY A 197 -16.68 21.83 30.09
C GLY A 197 -15.34 22.57 30.25
N LEU A 198 -15.19 23.52 31.17
CA LEU A 198 -13.99 24.37 31.30
C LEU A 198 -12.73 23.57 31.68
N GLN A 199 -12.81 22.75 32.73
CA GLN A 199 -11.68 21.91 33.16
C GLN A 199 -11.25 20.91 32.07
N TYR A 200 -12.22 20.36 31.33
CA TYR A 200 -11.95 19.43 30.24
C TYR A 200 -11.25 20.13 29.06
N LEU A 201 -11.67 21.35 28.72
CA LEU A 201 -11.02 22.16 27.70
C LEU A 201 -9.57 22.51 28.09
N ASP A 202 -9.34 22.94 29.33
CA ASP A 202 -8.00 23.29 29.81
C ASP A 202 -7.06 22.07 29.79
N ASN A 203 -7.54 20.92 30.27
CA ASN A 203 -6.80 19.66 30.21
C ASN A 203 -6.50 19.24 28.76
N PHE A 204 -7.47 19.40 27.86
CA PHE A 204 -7.31 19.09 26.45
C PHE A 204 -6.26 19.98 25.78
N LEU A 205 -6.35 21.31 25.94
CA LEU A 205 -5.37 22.26 25.40
C LEU A 205 -3.97 22.02 25.98
N THR A 206 -3.88 21.73 27.28
CA THR A 206 -2.61 21.40 27.94
C THR A 206 -1.96 20.16 27.32
N ARG A 207 -2.73 19.08 27.12
CA ARG A 207 -2.23 17.87 26.45
C ARG A 207 -1.77 18.14 25.02
N ILE A 208 -2.55 18.91 24.26
CA ILE A 208 -2.18 19.27 22.88
C ILE A 208 -0.88 20.09 22.89
N HIS A 209 -0.75 21.08 23.78
CA HIS A 209 0.46 21.89 23.88
C HIS A 209 1.70 21.06 24.25
N GLN A 210 1.57 20.14 25.21
CA GLN A 210 2.63 19.22 25.60
C GLN A 210 3.08 18.33 24.43
N THR A 211 2.14 17.73 23.70
CA THR A 211 2.46 16.93 22.51
C THR A 211 3.17 17.78 21.46
N LEU A 212 2.69 19.01 21.21
CA LEU A 212 3.33 19.86 20.22
C LEU A 212 4.74 20.32 20.64
N ALA A 213 4.95 20.60 21.93
CA ALA A 213 6.26 20.97 22.47
C ALA A 213 7.24 19.79 22.33
N LEU A 214 6.82 18.58 22.70
CA LEU A 214 7.64 17.36 22.55
C LEU A 214 8.06 17.13 21.09
N GLN A 215 7.12 17.25 20.15
CA GLN A 215 7.40 17.15 18.72
C GLN A 215 8.43 18.19 18.27
N LYS A 216 8.31 19.45 18.74
CA LYS A 216 9.26 20.52 18.40
C LYS A 216 10.67 20.23 18.94
N GLU A 217 10.77 19.64 20.13
CA GLU A 217 12.05 19.29 20.74
C GLU A 217 12.71 18.07 20.07
N THR A 218 11.89 17.14 19.56
CA THR A 218 12.38 15.86 19.02
C THR A 218 12.71 15.93 17.52
N LEU A 219 12.01 16.76 16.76
CA LEU A 219 12.06 16.75 15.29
C LEU A 219 12.73 18.01 14.72
N SER A 220 13.41 17.84 13.59
CA SER A 220 13.96 18.97 12.82
C SER A 220 12.84 19.81 12.17
N GLU A 221 13.13 21.06 11.78
CA GLU A 221 12.13 21.90 11.09
C GLU A 221 11.58 21.24 9.81
N ALA A 222 12.44 20.56 9.05
CA ALA A 222 12.04 19.83 7.85
C ALA A 222 11.16 18.61 8.16
N ASP A 223 11.40 17.94 9.28
CA ASP A 223 10.59 16.82 9.74
C ASP A 223 9.25 17.26 10.31
N LEU A 224 9.20 18.39 11.00
CA LEU A 224 7.95 19.00 11.44
C LEU A 224 7.08 19.38 10.25
N ASP A 225 7.64 20.01 9.22
CA ASP A 225 6.89 20.34 8.00
C ASP A 225 6.34 19.08 7.33
N LEU A 226 7.17 18.04 7.19
CA LEU A 226 6.75 16.75 6.64
C LEU A 226 5.65 16.08 7.48
N LEU A 227 5.81 16.05 8.81
CA LEU A 227 4.80 15.52 9.74
C LEU A 227 3.47 16.26 9.62
N MET A 228 3.49 17.57 9.37
CA MET A 228 2.26 18.35 9.18
C MET A 228 1.55 18.02 7.86
N THR A 229 2.24 17.44 6.88
CA THR A 229 1.61 16.92 5.66
C THR A 229 1.02 15.52 5.83
N TYR A 230 1.53 14.74 6.79
CA TYR A 230 1.12 13.36 7.03
C TYR A 230 -0.32 13.24 7.54
N ASP A 231 -1.13 12.42 6.87
CA ASP A 231 -2.50 12.09 7.26
C ASP A 231 -2.62 10.61 7.72
N PRO A 232 -2.68 10.34 9.03
CA PRO A 232 -2.84 8.99 9.58
C PRO A 232 -4.09 8.26 9.06
N GLU A 233 -5.15 8.99 8.68
CA GLU A 233 -6.38 8.37 8.17
C GLU A 233 -6.25 7.84 6.74
N ARG A 234 -5.17 8.21 6.04
CA ARG A 234 -4.85 7.78 4.67
C ARG A 234 -3.82 6.66 4.59
N VAL A 235 -3.28 6.20 5.72
CA VAL A 235 -2.21 5.18 5.76
C VAL A 235 -2.61 3.89 5.05
N LEU A 236 -3.85 3.43 5.24
CA LEU A 236 -4.28 2.10 4.81
C LEU A 236 -5.66 2.15 4.14
N SER A 237 -5.81 1.39 3.05
CA SER A 237 -7.09 1.16 2.38
C SER A 237 -7.29 -0.32 2.08
N HIS A 238 -8.43 -0.90 2.45
CA HIS A 238 -8.73 -2.30 2.14
C HIS A 238 -9.20 -2.47 0.69
N ILE A 239 -8.86 -3.60 0.05
CA ILE A 239 -9.23 -3.88 -1.34
C ILE A 239 -10.76 -4.05 -1.48
N HIS A 240 -11.38 -4.79 -0.57
CA HIS A 240 -12.83 -5.11 -0.59
C HIS A 240 -13.69 -4.10 0.17
N ALA A 241 -13.08 -3.10 0.80
CA ALA A 241 -13.77 -2.05 1.55
C ALA A 241 -12.93 -0.75 1.52
N PRO A 242 -12.73 -0.15 0.34
CA PRO A 242 -11.88 1.02 0.20
C PRO A 242 -12.47 2.23 0.93
N ARG A 243 -11.63 3.03 1.59
CA ARG A 243 -12.06 4.30 2.18
C ARG A 243 -12.25 5.34 1.08
N LYS A 244 -13.31 6.15 1.15
CA LYS A 244 -13.57 7.23 0.18
C LYS A 244 -12.39 8.21 0.05
N LEU A 245 -11.67 8.46 1.15
CA LEU A 245 -10.55 9.41 1.21
C LEU A 245 -9.31 8.93 0.42
N THR A 246 -9.16 7.62 0.24
CA THR A 246 -7.99 7.00 -0.41
C THR A 246 -8.33 6.32 -1.73
N ARG A 247 -9.61 6.35 -2.15
CA ARG A 247 -10.10 5.67 -3.37
C ARG A 247 -9.73 6.46 -4.62
N ASP A 248 -8.43 6.54 -4.91
CA ASP A 248 -7.90 7.18 -6.11
C ASP A 248 -6.55 6.55 -6.53
N PRO A 249 -6.13 6.74 -7.79
CA PRO A 249 -4.89 6.17 -8.30
C PRO A 249 -3.62 6.71 -7.66
N ILE A 250 -3.67 7.89 -7.04
CA ILE A 250 -2.50 8.53 -6.43
C ILE A 250 -2.16 7.81 -5.12
N HIS A 251 -3.15 7.58 -4.26
CA HIS A 251 -2.95 6.90 -2.98
C HIS A 251 -2.75 5.39 -3.16
N LEU A 252 -3.55 4.73 -4.00
CA LEU A 252 -3.52 3.27 -4.13
C LEU A 252 -2.48 2.77 -5.15
N GLY A 253 -1.94 3.67 -5.96
CA GLY A 253 -1.20 3.30 -7.16
C GLY A 253 -2.10 2.66 -8.24
N SER A 254 -1.57 2.53 -9.45
CA SER A 254 -2.32 1.94 -10.57
C SER A 254 -2.79 0.52 -10.30
N LYS A 255 -1.90 -0.34 -9.81
CA LYS A 255 -2.20 -1.73 -9.47
C LYS A 255 -3.25 -1.86 -8.36
N GLY A 256 -3.04 -1.15 -7.26
CA GLY A 256 -3.95 -1.19 -6.11
C GLY A 256 -5.33 -0.64 -6.45
N TYR A 257 -5.39 0.46 -7.21
CA TYR A 257 -6.63 1.03 -7.69
C TYR A 257 -7.41 0.07 -8.59
N ASN A 258 -6.73 -0.59 -9.54
CA ASN A 258 -7.36 -1.58 -10.41
C ASN A 258 -7.89 -2.80 -9.64
N LEU A 259 -7.19 -3.25 -8.58
CA LEU A 259 -7.68 -4.32 -7.71
C LEU A 259 -8.96 -3.94 -6.98
N VAL A 260 -9.04 -2.69 -6.49
CA VAL A 260 -10.27 -2.16 -5.87
C VAL A 260 -11.41 -2.13 -6.89
N LEU A 261 -11.18 -1.64 -8.11
CA LEU A 261 -12.20 -1.62 -9.15
C LEU A 261 -12.70 -3.02 -9.53
N LEU A 262 -11.79 -3.99 -9.61
CA LEU A 262 -12.14 -5.39 -9.85
C LEU A 262 -13.00 -5.96 -8.70
N ALA A 263 -12.60 -5.72 -7.44
CA ALA A 263 -13.36 -6.17 -6.28
C ALA A 263 -14.76 -5.55 -6.22
N GLU A 264 -14.89 -4.25 -6.51
CA GLU A 264 -16.18 -3.56 -6.62
C GLU A 264 -17.05 -4.10 -7.77
N ALA A 265 -16.43 -4.61 -8.83
CA ALA A 265 -17.13 -5.26 -9.94
C ALA A 265 -17.51 -6.73 -9.65
N GLY A 266 -17.28 -7.22 -8.42
CA GLY A 266 -17.59 -8.60 -8.02
C GLY A 266 -16.58 -9.63 -8.54
N VAL A 267 -15.44 -9.20 -9.06
CA VAL A 267 -14.37 -10.10 -9.51
C VAL A 267 -13.65 -10.67 -8.29
N ARG A 268 -13.32 -11.96 -8.34
CA ARG A 268 -12.64 -12.66 -7.26
C ARG A 268 -11.17 -12.23 -7.18
N VAL A 269 -10.92 -11.18 -6.40
CA VAL A 269 -9.58 -10.70 -6.06
C VAL A 269 -9.23 -11.20 -4.65
N PRO A 270 -8.02 -11.76 -4.41
CA PRO A 270 -7.64 -12.20 -3.07
C PRO A 270 -7.72 -11.04 -2.06
N PRO A 271 -8.19 -11.28 -0.83
CA PRO A 271 -8.33 -10.21 0.16
C PRO A 271 -6.97 -9.62 0.51
N GLY A 272 -6.95 -8.31 0.71
CA GLY A 272 -5.73 -7.54 0.96
C GLY A 272 -6.03 -6.13 1.44
N PHE A 273 -4.98 -5.44 1.81
CA PHE A 273 -4.98 -4.00 2.06
C PHE A 273 -3.79 -3.34 1.36
N ILE A 274 -3.91 -2.04 1.18
CA ILE A 274 -2.93 -1.22 0.49
C ILE A 274 -2.43 -0.18 1.48
N VAL A 275 -1.14 -0.25 1.79
CA VAL A 275 -0.41 0.86 2.41
C VAL A 275 -0.23 1.91 1.34
N THR A 276 -0.84 3.08 1.53
CA THR A 276 -0.94 4.05 0.44
C THR A 276 0.39 4.78 0.21
N SER A 277 0.49 5.48 -0.92
CA SER A 277 1.64 6.34 -1.22
C SER A 277 1.86 7.47 -0.20
N GLU A 278 0.89 7.75 0.67
CA GLU A 278 1.03 8.68 1.80
C GLU A 278 2.19 8.27 2.71
N VAL A 279 2.28 6.97 3.01
CA VAL A 279 3.36 6.42 3.85
C VAL A 279 4.70 6.53 3.15
N ALA A 280 4.76 6.31 1.83
CA ALA A 280 6.00 6.46 1.08
C ALA A 280 6.51 7.91 1.04
N ARG A 281 5.61 8.89 0.90
CA ARG A 281 5.97 10.32 0.95
C ARG A 281 6.47 10.74 2.33
N CYS A 282 5.83 10.23 3.38
CA CYS A 282 6.17 10.56 4.77
C CYS A 282 7.07 9.48 5.43
N HIS A 283 7.73 8.63 4.64
CA HIS A 283 8.38 7.40 5.13
C HIS A 283 9.43 7.69 6.20
N ARG A 284 10.16 8.80 6.04
CA ARG A 284 11.16 9.26 7.02
C ARG A 284 10.55 9.49 8.41
N ILE A 285 9.36 10.09 8.48
CA ILE A 285 8.65 10.33 9.75
C ILE A 285 8.09 9.03 10.30
N VAL A 286 7.47 8.22 9.46
CA VAL A 286 6.87 6.93 9.86
C VAL A 286 7.91 5.98 10.44
N LEU A 287 9.18 6.09 10.04
CA LEU A 287 10.27 5.28 10.60
C LEU A 287 10.93 5.90 11.83
N ASN A 288 11.28 7.19 11.74
CA ASN A 288 12.20 7.78 12.72
C ASN A 288 11.48 8.42 13.91
N PHE A 289 10.16 8.61 13.82
CA PHE A 289 9.37 9.16 14.91
C PHE A 289 8.54 8.05 15.58
N PRO A 290 8.89 7.63 16.83
CA PRO A 290 8.31 6.44 17.47
C PRO A 290 6.79 6.42 17.50
N GLN A 291 6.14 7.56 17.78
CA GLN A 291 4.70 7.67 17.89
C GLN A 291 3.98 7.47 16.54
N ALA A 292 4.58 7.96 15.44
CA ALA A 292 4.06 7.72 14.10
C ALA A 292 4.30 6.27 13.64
N HIS A 293 5.44 5.70 14.04
CA HIS A 293 5.78 4.30 13.78
C HIS A 293 4.82 3.35 14.48
N GLU A 294 4.51 3.58 15.75
CA GLU A 294 3.57 2.78 16.53
C GLU A 294 2.14 2.83 15.95
N ASP A 295 1.65 4.01 15.55
CA ASP A 295 0.36 4.13 14.86
C ASP A 295 0.35 3.38 13.52
N PHE A 296 1.43 3.48 12.75
CA PHE A 296 1.59 2.72 11.51
C PHE A 296 1.52 1.20 11.76
N VAL A 297 2.35 0.67 12.68
CA VAL A 297 2.37 -0.76 13.01
C VAL A 297 1.01 -1.24 13.53
N SER A 298 0.34 -0.44 14.36
CA SER A 298 -1.01 -0.75 14.85
C SER A 298 -2.01 -0.91 13.70
N ARG A 299 -1.98 -0.01 12.72
CA ARG A 299 -2.85 -0.09 11.52
C ARG A 299 -2.52 -1.31 10.65
N ILE A 300 -1.26 -1.67 10.51
CA ILE A 300 -0.87 -2.91 9.79
C ILE A 300 -1.43 -4.14 10.51
N ARG A 301 -1.34 -4.20 11.84
CA ARG A 301 -1.93 -5.29 12.64
C ARG A 301 -3.43 -5.40 12.46
N ASP A 302 -4.15 -4.28 12.44
CA ASP A 302 -5.59 -4.25 12.15
C ASP A 302 -5.88 -4.73 10.72
N GLY A 303 -5.04 -4.34 9.76
CA GLY A 303 -5.06 -4.83 8.38
C GLY A 303 -4.98 -6.36 8.30
N ILE A 304 -4.00 -6.95 8.98
CA ILE A 304 -3.80 -8.41 9.04
C ILE A 304 -4.95 -9.09 9.76
N ARG A 305 -5.42 -8.57 10.91
CA ARG A 305 -6.57 -9.15 11.63
C ARG A 305 -7.80 -9.27 10.72
N ARG A 306 -8.05 -8.26 9.89
CA ARG A 306 -9.15 -8.31 8.92
C ARG A 306 -8.93 -9.37 7.83
N LEU A 307 -7.69 -9.62 7.41
CA LEU A 307 -7.37 -10.72 6.49
C LEU A 307 -7.59 -12.09 7.13
N GLU A 308 -7.22 -12.25 8.40
CA GLU A 308 -7.48 -13.48 9.16
C GLU A 308 -8.98 -13.78 9.26
N GLU A 309 -9.81 -12.75 9.50
CA GLU A 309 -11.28 -12.87 9.48
C GLU A 309 -11.83 -13.29 8.12
N LEU A 310 -11.32 -12.69 7.03
CA LEU A 310 -11.82 -12.96 5.67
C LEU A 310 -11.35 -14.31 5.11
N THR A 311 -10.17 -14.78 5.52
CA THR A 311 -9.55 -16.01 5.00
C THR A 311 -9.77 -17.22 5.89
N GLY A 312 -10.09 -17.02 7.17
CA GLY A 312 -10.13 -18.09 8.17
C GLY A 312 -8.75 -18.64 8.56
N LYS A 313 -7.66 -18.03 8.07
CA LYS A 313 -6.27 -18.39 8.38
C LYS A 313 -5.72 -17.48 9.48
N ARG A 314 -4.54 -17.80 10.03
CA ARG A 314 -3.87 -17.01 11.08
C ARG A 314 -2.43 -16.68 10.70
N PHE A 315 -2.04 -15.42 10.86
CA PHE A 315 -0.71 -14.92 10.51
C PHE A 315 0.30 -15.39 11.58
N GLY A 316 1.30 -16.15 11.15
CA GLY A 316 2.29 -16.75 12.06
C GLY A 316 1.86 -18.07 12.73
N ASP A 317 0.72 -18.66 12.38
CA ASP A 317 0.28 -19.96 12.90
C ASP A 317 0.76 -21.12 12.01
N PRO A 318 1.59 -22.07 12.51
CA PRO A 318 2.01 -23.24 11.73
C PRO A 318 0.88 -24.19 11.32
N GLY A 319 -0.25 -24.19 12.05
CA GLY A 319 -1.38 -25.10 11.78
C GLY A 319 -2.19 -24.67 10.55
N CYS A 320 -2.59 -23.40 10.49
CA CYS A 320 -3.35 -22.82 9.39
C CYS A 320 -2.75 -21.45 8.96
N PRO A 321 -1.57 -21.46 8.33
CA PRO A 321 -0.82 -20.23 8.10
C PRO A 321 -1.47 -19.32 7.07
N LEU A 322 -1.62 -18.05 7.44
CA LEU A 322 -1.84 -16.95 6.50
C LEU A 322 -0.46 -16.46 6.00
N LEU A 323 -0.18 -16.68 4.73
CA LEU A 323 0.95 -16.06 4.04
C LEU A 323 0.45 -14.91 3.18
N VAL A 324 1.26 -13.85 3.06
CA VAL A 324 0.92 -12.67 2.25
C VAL A 324 1.98 -12.39 1.20
N SER A 325 1.55 -11.81 0.08
CA SER A 325 2.42 -11.13 -0.87
C SER A 325 2.50 -9.66 -0.52
N VAL A 326 3.70 -9.08 -0.64
CA VAL A 326 3.98 -7.66 -0.44
C VAL A 326 4.52 -7.12 -1.77
N ARG A 327 3.67 -6.39 -2.49
CA ARG A 327 3.91 -5.94 -3.87
C ARG A 327 3.91 -4.43 -3.95
N SER A 328 4.77 -3.86 -4.79
CA SER A 328 4.71 -2.44 -5.12
C SER A 328 3.47 -2.09 -5.96
N GLY A 329 2.97 -0.87 -5.77
CA GLY A 329 1.90 -0.26 -6.55
C GLY A 329 2.19 1.22 -6.81
N SER A 330 2.97 1.53 -7.84
CA SER A 330 3.22 2.92 -8.23
C SER A 330 2.04 3.51 -9.01
N THR A 331 1.83 4.82 -8.92
CA THR A 331 0.82 5.55 -9.71
C THR A 331 1.05 5.36 -11.20
N ILE A 332 2.31 5.48 -11.64
CA ILE A 332 2.74 5.20 -13.00
C ILE A 332 3.41 3.83 -13.04
N SER A 333 2.88 2.92 -13.85
CA SER A 333 3.35 1.52 -13.89
C SER A 333 4.84 1.42 -14.25
N MET A 334 5.62 0.75 -13.40
CA MET A 334 7.04 0.42 -13.59
C MET A 334 7.23 -1.11 -13.55
N PRO A 335 7.02 -1.83 -14.67
CA PRO A 335 7.05 -3.29 -14.70
C PRO A 335 8.45 -3.83 -14.36
N GLY A 336 8.53 -4.77 -13.41
CA GLY A 336 9.80 -5.41 -13.01
C GLY A 336 10.77 -4.55 -12.19
N MET A 337 10.60 -3.22 -12.14
CA MET A 337 11.59 -2.31 -11.55
C MET A 337 11.58 -2.26 -10.02
N MET A 338 10.50 -2.70 -9.41
CA MET A 338 10.24 -2.56 -7.98
C MET A 338 10.19 -3.93 -7.33
N ASP A 339 10.58 -4.00 -6.07
CA ASP A 339 10.66 -5.28 -5.36
C ASP A 339 9.27 -5.86 -5.11
N THR A 340 9.23 -7.19 -5.01
CA THR A 340 8.05 -7.97 -4.66
C THR A 340 8.52 -9.12 -3.78
N LEU A 341 7.93 -9.24 -2.60
CA LEU A 341 8.20 -10.35 -1.69
C LEU A 341 6.96 -11.23 -1.62
N LEU A 342 7.12 -12.51 -1.94
CA LEU A 342 6.06 -13.50 -1.88
C LEU A 342 6.24 -14.36 -0.63
N ASN A 343 5.15 -14.99 -0.18
CA ASN A 343 5.13 -15.91 0.96
C ASN A 343 5.59 -15.27 2.29
N VAL A 344 5.43 -13.96 2.46
CA VAL A 344 5.81 -13.27 3.70
C VAL A 344 4.98 -13.80 4.87
N GLY A 345 5.64 -14.04 6.00
CA GLY A 345 5.08 -14.70 7.17
C GLY A 345 5.47 -16.19 7.28
N ILE A 346 6.30 -16.71 6.38
CA ILE A 346 6.81 -18.08 6.43
C ILE A 346 8.17 -18.13 7.15
N ASN A 347 8.35 -19.14 7.99
CA ASN A 347 9.63 -19.53 8.58
C ASN A 347 9.74 -21.06 8.56
N GLU A 348 10.80 -21.64 9.13
CA GLU A 348 10.99 -23.09 9.12
C GLU A 348 9.85 -23.85 9.82
N GLU A 349 9.37 -23.34 10.96
CA GLU A 349 8.28 -23.93 11.74
C GLU A 349 6.98 -23.93 10.92
N ILE A 350 6.65 -22.80 10.30
CA ILE A 350 5.46 -22.64 9.47
C ILE A 350 5.56 -23.46 8.19
N ALA A 351 6.73 -23.56 7.57
CA ALA A 351 6.95 -24.43 6.43
C ALA A 351 6.72 -25.90 6.81
N GLN A 352 7.23 -26.33 7.97
CA GLN A 352 7.00 -27.69 8.46
C GLN A 352 5.52 -27.95 8.81
N GLY A 353 4.85 -26.98 9.45
CA GLY A 353 3.41 -27.04 9.73
C GLY A 353 2.56 -27.13 8.46
N MET A 354 2.89 -26.31 7.45
CA MET A 354 2.26 -26.32 6.13
C MET A 354 2.50 -27.63 5.39
N ALA A 355 3.68 -28.24 5.50
CA ALA A 355 3.97 -29.55 4.93
C ALA A 355 3.04 -30.63 5.49
N ASN A 356 2.76 -30.57 6.80
CA ASN A 356 1.90 -31.50 7.50
C ASN A 356 0.42 -31.28 7.16
N SER A 357 -0.07 -30.04 7.21
CA SER A 357 -1.48 -29.71 6.99
C SER A 357 -1.92 -29.94 5.55
N THR A 358 -1.07 -29.61 4.57
CA THR A 358 -1.35 -29.82 3.15
C THR A 358 -1.03 -31.24 2.66
N ARG A 359 -0.32 -32.04 3.48
CA ARG A 359 0.30 -33.31 3.09
C ARG A 359 1.16 -33.19 1.82
N ASN A 360 1.73 -32.01 1.61
CA ASN A 360 2.53 -31.69 0.43
C ASN A 360 3.84 -31.01 0.87
N PRO A 361 4.85 -31.77 1.32
CA PRO A 361 6.13 -31.21 1.76
C PRO A 361 6.85 -30.46 0.65
N TRP A 362 6.72 -30.90 -0.61
CA TRP A 362 7.31 -30.20 -1.74
C TRP A 362 6.77 -28.79 -1.88
N PHE A 363 5.44 -28.63 -1.80
CA PHE A 363 4.77 -27.32 -1.85
C PHE A 363 5.25 -26.42 -0.72
N ALA A 364 5.29 -26.93 0.51
CA ALA A 364 5.66 -26.13 1.66
C ALA A 364 7.09 -25.58 1.56
N TRP A 365 8.04 -26.46 1.25
CA TRP A 365 9.44 -26.09 1.14
C TRP A 365 9.79 -25.30 -0.13
N ASP A 366 9.05 -25.46 -1.25
CA ASP A 366 9.21 -24.58 -2.42
C ASP A 366 8.81 -23.14 -2.08
N ASN A 367 7.74 -22.94 -1.31
CA ASN A 367 7.33 -21.60 -0.88
C ASN A 367 8.35 -20.96 0.08
N TYR A 368 8.93 -21.73 1.01
CA TYR A 368 9.99 -21.23 1.89
C TYR A 368 11.25 -20.86 1.11
N ARG A 369 11.70 -21.72 0.19
CA ARG A 369 12.83 -21.43 -0.70
C ARG A 369 12.59 -20.16 -1.52
N ARG A 370 11.38 -19.96 -2.05
CA ARG A 370 11.01 -18.75 -2.79
C ARG A 370 11.06 -17.51 -1.92
N PHE A 371 10.54 -17.59 -0.70
CA PHE A 371 10.65 -16.49 0.26
C PHE A 371 12.12 -16.13 0.49
N LEU A 372 13.00 -17.10 0.76
CA LEU A 372 14.43 -16.86 0.96
C LEU A 372 15.09 -16.21 -0.26
N GLN A 373 14.73 -16.64 -1.47
CA GLN A 373 15.22 -16.04 -2.71
C GLN A 373 14.77 -14.58 -2.83
N SER A 374 13.48 -14.29 -2.70
CA SER A 374 12.95 -12.92 -2.78
C SER A 374 13.50 -12.03 -1.67
N TRP A 375 13.67 -12.59 -0.46
CA TRP A 375 14.28 -11.92 0.67
C TRP A 375 15.73 -11.53 0.36
N GLY A 376 16.58 -12.50 0.02
CA GLY A 376 17.99 -12.22 -0.32
C GLY A 376 18.13 -11.20 -1.44
N MET A 377 17.32 -11.30 -2.50
CA MET A 377 17.31 -10.33 -3.60
C MET A 377 16.93 -8.91 -3.16
N SER A 378 15.98 -8.76 -2.22
CA SER A 378 15.60 -7.44 -1.67
C SER A 378 16.70 -6.79 -0.81
N PHE A 379 17.69 -7.57 -0.37
CA PHE A 379 18.89 -7.09 0.32
C PHE A 379 20.11 -6.97 -0.60
N GLY A 380 19.92 -7.16 -1.92
CA GLY A 380 20.96 -6.98 -2.93
C GLY A 380 21.73 -8.24 -3.33
N MET A 381 21.29 -9.44 -2.93
CA MET A 381 21.85 -10.66 -3.51
C MET A 381 21.46 -10.80 -4.96
N GLU A 382 22.45 -11.10 -5.79
CA GLU A 382 22.23 -11.41 -7.20
C GLU A 382 21.43 -12.70 -7.36
N ARG A 383 20.53 -12.71 -8.36
CA ARG A 383 19.72 -13.88 -8.67
C ARG A 383 20.57 -15.10 -9.02
N GLU A 384 21.74 -14.87 -9.60
CA GLU A 384 22.60 -15.94 -10.10
C GLU A 384 23.12 -16.86 -9.00
N VAL A 385 23.32 -16.35 -7.77
CA VAL A 385 23.65 -17.16 -6.59
C VAL A 385 22.63 -18.28 -6.39
N PHE A 386 21.34 -17.95 -6.49
CA PHE A 386 20.27 -18.93 -6.36
C PHE A 386 20.15 -19.85 -7.57
N ASN A 387 20.43 -19.35 -8.77
CA ASN A 387 20.45 -20.17 -9.99
C ASN A 387 21.56 -21.22 -9.94
N GLU A 388 22.74 -20.86 -9.43
CA GLU A 388 23.87 -21.76 -9.23
C GLU A 388 23.52 -22.88 -8.27
N ILE A 389 22.94 -22.55 -7.11
CA ILE A 389 22.45 -23.55 -6.15
C ILE A 389 21.43 -24.47 -6.83
N MET A 390 20.45 -23.94 -7.56
CA MET A 390 19.46 -24.75 -8.27
C MET A 390 20.13 -25.70 -9.30
N ARG A 391 21.14 -25.25 -10.05
CA ARG A 391 21.87 -26.08 -11.03
C ARG A 391 22.68 -27.18 -10.34
N GLU A 392 23.40 -26.84 -9.28
CA GLU A 392 24.17 -27.79 -8.49
C GLU A 392 23.27 -28.89 -7.92
N TRP A 393 22.14 -28.51 -7.34
CA TRP A 393 21.19 -29.46 -6.74
C TRP A 393 20.52 -30.35 -7.80
N LYS A 394 20.18 -29.80 -8.97
CA LYS A 394 19.69 -30.59 -10.11
C LYS A 394 20.71 -31.65 -10.54
N ALA A 395 21.97 -31.26 -10.69
CA ALA A 395 23.06 -32.17 -11.05
C ALA A 395 23.28 -33.24 -9.96
N ARG A 396 23.29 -32.83 -8.69
CA ARG A 396 23.49 -33.71 -7.53
C ARG A 396 22.43 -34.81 -7.42
N PHE A 397 21.18 -34.50 -7.73
CA PHE A 397 20.07 -35.46 -7.65
C PHE A 397 19.67 -36.06 -9.01
N GLY A 398 20.39 -35.73 -10.09
CA GLY A 398 20.10 -36.26 -11.43
C GLY A 398 18.72 -35.86 -11.97
N VAL A 399 18.22 -34.68 -11.61
CA VAL A 399 16.91 -34.17 -12.06
C VAL A 399 17.07 -33.01 -13.04
N GLU A 400 16.22 -32.94 -14.07
CA GLU A 400 16.28 -31.88 -15.08
C GLU A 400 15.42 -30.67 -14.68
N LYS A 401 14.24 -30.94 -14.10
CA LYS A 401 13.21 -29.95 -13.77
C LYS A 401 12.97 -29.89 -12.27
N LYS A 402 12.76 -28.68 -11.74
CA LYS A 402 12.48 -28.43 -10.31
C LYS A 402 11.33 -29.28 -9.76
N ARG A 403 10.28 -29.50 -10.56
CA ARG A 403 9.13 -30.32 -10.20
C ARG A 403 9.44 -31.81 -9.94
N GLN A 404 10.64 -32.27 -10.29
CA GLN A 404 11.08 -33.65 -10.09
C GLN A 404 11.76 -33.87 -8.73
N PHE A 405 12.06 -32.80 -7.99
CA PHE A 405 12.56 -32.94 -6.62
C PHE A 405 11.50 -33.58 -5.71
N THR A 406 11.93 -34.42 -4.77
CA THR A 406 11.08 -34.88 -3.67
C THR A 406 10.88 -33.77 -2.63
N GLY A 407 9.92 -33.93 -1.72
CA GLY A 407 9.72 -32.98 -0.61
C GLY A 407 10.96 -32.81 0.27
N GLU A 408 11.64 -33.92 0.59
CA GLU A 408 12.88 -33.89 1.37
C GLU A 408 14.02 -33.20 0.62
N GLN A 409 14.15 -33.43 -0.69
CA GLN A 409 15.14 -32.74 -1.51
C GLN A 409 14.87 -31.24 -1.58
N MET A 410 13.59 -30.83 -1.70
CA MET A 410 13.18 -29.43 -1.69
C MET A 410 13.49 -28.75 -0.35
N GLN A 411 13.25 -29.44 0.77
CA GLN A 411 13.62 -28.97 2.11
C GLN A 411 15.12 -28.70 2.21
N LYS A 412 15.94 -29.69 1.82
CA LYS A 412 17.41 -29.54 1.89
C LYS A 412 17.92 -28.41 0.98
N MET A 413 17.28 -28.21 -0.19
CA MET A 413 17.59 -27.07 -1.06
C MET A 413 17.19 -25.74 -0.43
N ALA A 414 16.03 -25.64 0.23
CA ALA A 414 15.64 -24.43 0.95
C ALA A 414 16.67 -24.08 2.04
N MET A 415 17.19 -25.07 2.77
CA MET A 415 18.26 -24.86 3.75
C MET A 415 19.60 -24.46 3.12
N ALA A 416 19.87 -24.87 1.87
CA ALA A 416 21.03 -24.36 1.13
C ALA A 416 20.87 -22.88 0.77
N TYR A 417 19.65 -22.44 0.40
CA TYR A 417 19.36 -21.02 0.16
C TYR A 417 19.54 -20.22 1.45
N ARG A 418 19.01 -20.70 2.59
CA ARG A 418 19.16 -20.04 3.89
C ARG A 418 20.63 -19.84 4.27
N ARG A 419 21.45 -20.88 4.13
CA ARG A 419 22.90 -20.78 4.37
C ARG A 419 23.59 -19.78 3.46
N ALA A 420 23.23 -19.72 2.17
CA ALA A 420 23.79 -18.74 1.25
C ALA A 420 23.45 -17.29 1.66
N LEU A 421 22.25 -17.05 2.23
CA LEU A 421 21.90 -15.74 2.81
C LEU A 421 22.78 -15.42 4.02
N GLU A 422 22.92 -16.36 4.96
CA GLU A 422 23.73 -16.20 6.18
C GLU A 422 25.21 -15.93 5.86
N GLU A 423 25.78 -16.69 4.92
CA GLU A 423 27.15 -16.52 4.43
C GLU A 423 27.36 -15.16 3.74
N SER A 424 26.31 -14.60 3.15
CA SER A 424 26.30 -13.25 2.56
C SER A 424 26.02 -12.14 3.59
N GLY A 425 25.91 -12.47 4.88
CA GLY A 425 25.64 -11.52 5.96
C GLY A 425 24.19 -11.01 6.00
N ILE A 426 23.27 -11.69 5.32
CA ILE A 426 21.84 -11.32 5.29
C ILE A 426 21.09 -12.17 6.30
N ALA A 427 20.63 -11.53 7.37
CA ALA A 427 19.78 -12.17 8.36
C ALA A 427 18.40 -12.51 7.77
N VAL A 428 17.96 -13.75 7.99
CA VAL A 428 16.58 -14.16 7.76
C VAL A 428 15.80 -13.82 9.02
N GLU A 429 14.80 -12.94 8.91
CA GLU A 429 13.91 -12.63 10.03
C GLU A 429 12.97 -13.82 10.25
N GLU A 430 12.85 -14.31 11.48
CA GLU A 430 12.05 -15.50 11.82
C GLU A 430 10.68 -15.11 12.38
N ASP A 431 10.53 -13.91 12.95
CA ASP A 431 9.24 -13.38 13.42
C ASP A 431 8.39 -12.89 12.23
N PRO A 432 7.24 -13.52 11.95
CA PRO A 432 6.35 -13.13 10.85
C PRO A 432 5.97 -11.63 10.86
N TRP A 433 5.82 -11.02 12.04
CA TRP A 433 5.46 -9.60 12.13
C TRP A 433 6.60 -8.68 11.69
N ARG A 434 7.82 -8.94 12.16
CA ARG A 434 9.02 -8.21 11.71
C ARG A 434 9.34 -8.48 10.24
N GLN A 435 9.09 -9.71 9.75
CA GLN A 435 9.19 -10.02 8.32
C GLN A 435 8.27 -9.12 7.49
N LEU A 436 7.00 -8.98 7.89
CA LEU A 436 6.01 -8.16 7.18
C LEU A 436 6.40 -6.68 7.18
N GLU A 437 6.76 -6.15 8.34
CA GLU A 437 7.20 -4.76 8.47
C GLU A 437 8.42 -4.48 7.59
N THR A 438 9.43 -5.35 7.68
CA THR A 438 10.64 -5.26 6.84
C THR A 438 10.30 -5.34 5.36
N ALA A 439 9.42 -6.26 4.96
CA ALA A 439 9.00 -6.40 3.56
C ALA A 439 8.31 -5.13 3.04
N ILE A 440 7.42 -4.51 3.84
CA ILE A 440 6.75 -3.26 3.46
C ILE A 440 7.78 -2.15 3.27
N HIS A 441 8.72 -1.99 4.21
CA HIS A 441 9.76 -0.98 4.10
C HIS A 441 10.70 -1.23 2.91
N ARG A 442 11.10 -2.48 2.66
CA ARG A 442 11.90 -2.86 1.49
C ARG A 442 11.22 -2.49 0.18
N VAL A 443 9.92 -2.76 0.05
CA VAL A 443 9.17 -2.35 -1.15
C VAL A 443 9.13 -0.83 -1.30
N ILE A 444 8.93 -0.07 -0.22
CA ILE A 444 8.98 1.41 -0.28
C ILE A 444 10.37 1.88 -0.70
N TYR A 445 11.43 1.33 -0.11
CA TYR A 445 12.82 1.69 -0.44
C TYR A 445 13.22 1.31 -1.86
N SER A 446 12.64 0.25 -2.44
CA SER A 446 12.92 -0.18 -3.81
C SER A 446 12.59 0.89 -4.85
N TRP A 447 11.74 1.88 -4.50
CA TRP A 447 11.51 3.09 -5.31
C TRP A 447 12.81 3.85 -5.59
N ASN A 448 13.74 3.84 -4.66
CA ASN A 448 15.01 4.54 -4.77
C ASN A 448 16.18 3.64 -5.23
N SER A 449 15.89 2.41 -5.64
CA SER A 449 16.90 1.51 -6.21
C SER A 449 17.48 2.09 -7.52
N PRO A 450 18.74 1.77 -7.87
CA PRO A 450 19.36 2.25 -9.12
C PRO A 450 18.51 1.96 -10.36
N LYS A 451 18.04 0.72 -10.53
CA LYS A 451 17.18 0.29 -11.64
C LYS A 451 15.87 1.09 -11.74
N ALA A 452 15.25 1.40 -10.60
CA ALA A 452 14.01 2.19 -10.57
C ALA A 452 14.25 3.66 -10.92
N LYS A 453 15.35 4.26 -10.43
CA LYS A 453 15.76 5.63 -10.79
C LYS A 453 16.09 5.74 -12.27
N ASP A 454 16.86 4.81 -12.80
CA ASP A 454 17.23 4.76 -14.21
C ASP A 454 15.98 4.66 -15.10
N TYR A 455 15.04 3.79 -14.74
CA TYR A 455 13.78 3.66 -15.44
C TYR A 455 12.99 4.98 -15.44
N ARG A 456 12.92 5.67 -14.29
CA ARG A 456 12.20 6.95 -14.19
C ARG A 456 12.87 8.04 -15.02
N GLU A 457 14.18 8.12 -15.01
CA GLU A 457 14.94 9.05 -15.85
C GLU A 457 14.67 8.80 -17.33
N ILE A 458 14.78 7.55 -17.78
CA ILE A 458 14.53 7.16 -19.18
C ILE A 458 13.09 7.48 -19.61
N MET A 459 12.12 7.33 -18.71
CA MET A 459 10.70 7.52 -19.00
C MET A 459 10.18 8.94 -18.68
N GLY A 460 11.00 9.82 -18.12
CA GLY A 460 10.58 11.17 -17.69
C GLY A 460 9.58 11.17 -16.54
N ILE A 461 9.71 10.26 -15.58
CA ILE A 461 8.83 10.12 -14.40
C ILE A 461 9.45 10.86 -13.21
N SER A 462 8.65 11.65 -12.48
CA SER A 462 9.09 12.34 -11.26
C SER A 462 9.42 11.36 -10.12
N ASP A 463 10.47 11.66 -9.36
CA ASP A 463 10.87 10.92 -8.15
C ASP A 463 9.89 11.08 -6.98
N ASP A 464 9.08 12.15 -6.97
CA ASP A 464 8.24 12.53 -5.83
C ASP A 464 6.90 11.77 -5.76
N TRP A 465 6.59 10.93 -6.75
CA TRP A 465 5.37 10.12 -6.76
C TRP A 465 5.32 9.13 -5.58
N GLY A 466 6.45 8.52 -5.26
CA GLY A 466 6.55 7.38 -4.34
C GLY A 466 5.82 6.12 -4.86
N THR A 467 5.61 5.17 -3.96
CA THR A 467 4.90 3.91 -4.25
C THR A 467 3.91 3.56 -3.15
N ALA A 468 2.77 2.99 -3.52
CA ALA A 468 1.95 2.24 -2.57
C ALA A 468 2.53 0.82 -2.39
N VAL A 469 2.13 0.14 -1.31
CA VAL A 469 2.46 -1.26 -1.04
C VAL A 469 1.17 -2.05 -0.86
N ILE A 470 1.00 -3.07 -1.68
CA ILE A 470 -0.15 -3.97 -1.66
C ILE A 470 0.23 -5.19 -0.83
N VAL A 471 -0.46 -5.39 0.29
CA VAL A 471 -0.35 -6.58 1.14
C VAL A 471 -1.59 -7.43 0.91
N GLN A 472 -1.40 -8.61 0.31
CA GLN A 472 -2.51 -9.43 -0.17
C GLN A 472 -2.29 -10.90 0.20
N ALA A 473 -3.36 -11.60 0.60
CA ALA A 473 -3.31 -13.02 0.92
C ALA A 473 -2.77 -13.83 -0.26
N MET A 474 -1.86 -14.76 0.02
CA MET A 474 -1.29 -15.65 -1.01
C MET A 474 -2.36 -16.59 -1.57
N VAL A 475 -2.29 -16.78 -2.88
CA VAL A 475 -2.99 -17.80 -3.65
C VAL A 475 -1.95 -18.57 -4.45
N PHE A 476 -2.08 -19.90 -4.50
CA PHE A 476 -0.99 -20.78 -4.91
C PHE A 476 -1.26 -21.54 -6.21
N GLY A 477 -0.60 -21.10 -7.30
CA GLY A 477 -0.58 -21.86 -8.57
C GLY A 477 0.29 -23.12 -8.53
N ASN A 478 1.11 -23.28 -7.48
CA ASN A 478 1.99 -24.42 -7.25
C ASN A 478 1.44 -25.45 -6.23
N LEU A 479 0.16 -25.36 -5.87
CA LEU A 479 -0.47 -26.23 -4.86
C LEU A 479 -0.51 -27.71 -5.28
N GLY A 480 -0.66 -27.97 -6.57
CA GLY A 480 -0.69 -29.31 -7.13
C GLY A 480 -0.99 -29.33 -8.64
N PRO A 481 -1.18 -30.51 -9.24
CA PRO A 481 -1.36 -30.67 -10.69
C PRO A 481 -2.56 -29.92 -11.29
N LYS A 482 -3.59 -29.65 -10.49
CA LYS A 482 -4.79 -28.93 -10.92
C LYS A 482 -4.74 -27.42 -10.65
N ALA A 483 -3.62 -26.92 -10.16
CA ALA A 483 -3.40 -25.50 -9.89
C ALA A 483 -2.43 -24.93 -10.93
N GLY A 484 -2.51 -23.61 -11.15
CA GLY A 484 -1.62 -22.93 -12.08
C GLY A 484 -1.73 -21.41 -12.00
N SER A 485 -0.83 -20.76 -12.71
CA SER A 485 -0.83 -19.31 -12.88
C SER A 485 -0.71 -18.98 -14.37
N GLY A 486 -1.15 -17.78 -14.74
CA GLY A 486 -1.08 -17.31 -16.11
C GLY A 486 -1.11 -15.80 -16.24
N VAL A 487 -0.68 -15.34 -17.41
CA VAL A 487 -0.83 -13.97 -17.87
C VAL A 487 -1.54 -14.03 -19.21
N LEU A 488 -2.66 -13.32 -19.31
CA LEU A 488 -3.45 -13.24 -20.54
C LEU A 488 -3.67 -11.80 -20.98
N PHE A 489 -3.98 -11.66 -22.26
CA PHE A 489 -4.44 -10.46 -22.92
C PHE A 489 -5.87 -10.69 -23.39
N THR A 490 -6.70 -9.65 -23.32
CA THR A 490 -8.09 -9.71 -23.79
C THR A 490 -8.23 -9.39 -25.28
N ALA A 491 -7.12 -9.18 -25.98
CA ALA A 491 -7.03 -9.02 -27.42
C ALA A 491 -5.70 -9.57 -27.93
N ASN A 492 -5.62 -9.88 -29.23
CA ASN A 492 -4.36 -10.30 -29.84
C ASN A 492 -3.37 -9.12 -29.82
N PRO A 493 -2.14 -9.29 -29.26
CA PRO A 493 -1.17 -8.21 -29.12
C PRO A 493 -0.52 -7.78 -30.45
N THR A 494 -0.55 -8.65 -31.46
CA THR A 494 0.11 -8.43 -32.76
C THR A 494 -0.87 -8.09 -33.88
N ARG A 495 -2.07 -8.66 -33.84
CA ARG A 495 -3.12 -8.46 -34.85
C ARG A 495 -4.28 -7.67 -34.29
N ARG A 496 -4.85 -6.81 -35.14
CA ARG A 496 -6.01 -6.02 -34.77
C ARG A 496 -7.29 -6.83 -34.95
N MET A 497 -7.75 -7.44 -33.87
CA MET A 497 -9.06 -8.08 -33.81
C MET A 497 -10.07 -7.11 -33.17
N ARG A 498 -11.30 -7.05 -33.71
CA ARG A 498 -12.40 -6.24 -33.14
C ARG A 498 -13.13 -6.93 -31.99
N ARG A 499 -12.85 -8.22 -31.77
CA ARG A 499 -13.48 -9.04 -30.74
C ARG A 499 -12.51 -9.35 -29.59
N VAL A 500 -13.06 -9.63 -28.41
CA VAL A 500 -12.31 -10.19 -27.29
C VAL A 500 -11.84 -11.59 -27.68
N VAL A 501 -10.53 -11.82 -27.55
CA VAL A 501 -9.88 -13.12 -27.67
C VAL A 501 -8.90 -13.25 -26.51
N LEU A 502 -8.78 -14.45 -25.95
CA LEU A 502 -7.80 -14.71 -24.90
C LEU A 502 -6.49 -15.16 -25.53
N TRP A 503 -5.42 -14.45 -25.22
CA TRP A 503 -4.09 -14.72 -25.72
C TRP A 503 -3.08 -14.62 -24.59
N GLY A 504 -2.09 -15.51 -24.51
CA GLY A 504 -1.05 -15.37 -23.50
C GLY A 504 -0.41 -16.71 -23.11
N ASP A 505 0.09 -16.76 -21.89
CA ASP A 505 0.88 -17.87 -21.37
C ASP A 505 0.32 -18.33 -20.01
N TYR A 506 0.11 -19.64 -19.84
CA TYR A 506 -0.13 -20.24 -18.51
C TYR A 506 0.85 -21.38 -18.23
N THR A 507 0.96 -21.76 -16.97
CA THR A 507 1.75 -22.91 -16.55
C THR A 507 1.13 -23.58 -15.32
N PRO A 508 0.93 -24.91 -15.34
CA PRO A 508 0.46 -25.65 -14.17
C PRO A 508 1.59 -25.83 -13.15
N MET A 509 1.24 -25.97 -11.86
CA MET A 509 2.16 -26.24 -10.75
C MET A 509 3.26 -25.19 -10.52
N ASN A 510 3.07 -23.96 -10.98
CA ASN A 510 4.05 -22.88 -10.87
C ASN A 510 3.38 -21.59 -10.41
N GLN A 511 4.19 -20.63 -9.95
CA GLN A 511 3.71 -19.30 -9.56
C GLN A 511 3.92 -18.30 -10.70
N GLY A 512 3.18 -17.19 -10.69
CA GLY A 512 3.25 -16.18 -11.75
C GLY A 512 4.67 -15.63 -12.02
N GLU A 513 5.53 -15.56 -11.00
CA GLU A 513 6.94 -15.16 -11.16
C GLU A 513 7.69 -16.04 -12.17
N ASP A 514 7.40 -17.34 -12.19
CA ASP A 514 8.10 -18.29 -13.07
C ASP A 514 7.83 -18.00 -14.56
N ILE A 515 6.63 -17.48 -14.87
CA ILE A 515 6.19 -17.08 -16.22
C ILE A 515 6.91 -15.81 -16.65
N VAL A 516 6.84 -14.77 -15.82
CA VAL A 516 7.40 -13.45 -16.13
C VAL A 516 8.93 -13.54 -16.27
N ALA A 517 9.57 -14.40 -15.47
CA ALA A 517 10.99 -14.66 -15.55
C ALA A 517 11.42 -15.55 -16.73
N GLY A 518 10.49 -16.23 -17.41
CA GLY A 518 10.80 -17.11 -18.54
C GLY A 518 11.58 -18.38 -18.15
N LEU A 519 11.50 -18.82 -16.89
CA LEU A 519 12.27 -19.96 -16.38
C LEU A 519 11.58 -21.32 -16.56
N VAL A 520 10.30 -21.29 -16.91
CA VAL A 520 9.48 -22.49 -17.10
C VAL A 520 8.90 -22.54 -18.50
N THR A 521 8.59 -23.74 -18.96
CA THR A 521 7.80 -23.94 -20.17
C THR A 521 6.38 -23.41 -19.94
N THR A 522 5.92 -22.53 -20.82
CA THR A 522 4.57 -21.98 -20.82
C THR A 522 3.74 -22.61 -21.92
N PHE A 523 2.43 -22.64 -21.70
CA PHE A 523 1.44 -23.21 -22.61
C PHE A 523 0.45 -22.11 -23.05
N PRO A 524 -0.14 -22.22 -24.26
CA PRO A 524 -1.07 -21.22 -24.78
C PRO A 524 -2.39 -21.17 -24.00
N ILE A 525 -3.02 -19.99 -23.95
CA ILE A 525 -4.31 -19.84 -23.26
C ILE A 525 -5.46 -20.43 -24.09
N SER A 526 -5.47 -20.21 -25.41
CA SER A 526 -6.58 -20.61 -26.30
C SER A 526 -6.14 -21.52 -27.45
N ASN A 527 -7.09 -22.27 -27.99
CA ASN A 527 -6.88 -23.12 -29.17
C ASN A 527 -6.60 -22.28 -30.43
N GLU A 528 -7.25 -21.13 -30.57
CA GLU A 528 -6.99 -20.15 -31.64
C GLU A 528 -5.53 -19.67 -31.61
N GLN A 529 -5.00 -19.35 -30.42
CA GLN A 529 -3.60 -18.99 -30.26
C GLN A 529 -2.67 -20.14 -30.68
N ARG A 530 -2.97 -21.38 -30.29
CA ARG A 530 -2.15 -22.54 -30.60
C ARG A 530 -1.99 -22.75 -32.11
N GLU A 531 -3.10 -22.68 -32.85
CA GLU A 531 -3.12 -22.84 -34.31
C GLU A 531 -2.31 -21.74 -35.00
N GLU A 532 -2.49 -20.49 -34.58
CA GLU A 532 -1.84 -19.33 -35.21
C GLU A 532 -0.34 -19.23 -34.89
N SER A 533 0.06 -19.64 -33.68
CA SER A 533 1.47 -19.60 -33.23
C SER A 533 2.31 -20.76 -33.76
N GLY A 534 1.70 -21.72 -34.49
CA GLY A 534 2.39 -22.91 -34.99
C GLY A 534 2.79 -23.89 -33.89
N ARG A 535 2.13 -23.83 -32.73
CA ARG A 535 2.36 -24.67 -31.54
C ARG A 535 1.44 -25.90 -31.50
N GLY A 536 1.10 -26.46 -32.66
CA GLY A 536 0.01 -27.44 -32.83
C GLY A 536 0.07 -28.73 -31.98
N GLY A 537 1.17 -29.00 -31.25
CA GLY A 537 1.31 -30.13 -30.34
C GLY A 537 1.15 -29.79 -28.84
N GLU A 538 0.94 -28.53 -28.46
CA GLU A 538 0.81 -28.12 -27.06
C GLU A 538 -0.64 -28.21 -26.54
N VAL A 539 -0.81 -28.54 -25.26
CA VAL A 539 -2.10 -28.47 -24.56
C VAL A 539 -2.38 -27.01 -24.19
N THR A 540 -3.64 -26.58 -24.27
CA THR A 540 -4.05 -25.20 -23.95
C THR A 540 -4.85 -25.14 -22.64
N LEU A 541 -4.96 -23.93 -22.05
CA LEU A 541 -5.79 -23.72 -20.87
C LEU A 541 -7.26 -24.05 -21.19
N GLU A 542 -7.70 -23.73 -22.39
CA GLU A 542 -9.03 -24.05 -22.92
C GLU A 542 -9.32 -25.57 -22.93
N ASP A 543 -8.33 -26.39 -23.29
CA ASP A 543 -8.46 -27.85 -23.32
C ASP A 543 -8.37 -28.47 -21.91
N GLU A 544 -7.43 -28.03 -21.09
CA GLU A 544 -7.11 -28.68 -19.79
C GLU A 544 -7.96 -28.16 -18.62
N PHE A 545 -8.33 -26.87 -18.66
CA PHE A 545 -9.07 -26.18 -17.60
C PHE A 545 -10.24 -25.35 -18.19
N PRO A 546 -11.23 -26.00 -18.81
CA PRO A 546 -12.27 -25.31 -19.59
C PRO A 546 -13.14 -24.36 -18.75
N GLU A 547 -13.37 -24.67 -17.47
CA GLU A 547 -14.13 -23.78 -16.57
C GLU A 547 -13.35 -22.52 -16.21
N ILE A 548 -12.05 -22.65 -15.95
CA ILE A 548 -11.15 -21.51 -15.72
C ILE A 548 -11.10 -20.62 -16.97
N TYR A 549 -10.93 -21.22 -18.14
CA TYR A 549 -10.91 -20.50 -19.41
C TYR A 549 -12.21 -19.72 -19.66
N ARG A 550 -13.38 -20.36 -19.44
CA ARG A 550 -14.69 -19.69 -19.58
C ARG A 550 -14.82 -18.51 -18.61
N ALA A 551 -14.45 -18.69 -17.35
CA ALA A 551 -14.49 -17.62 -16.36
C ALA A 551 -13.61 -16.42 -16.74
N LEU A 552 -12.41 -16.69 -17.29
CA LEU A 552 -11.52 -15.65 -17.81
C LEU A 552 -12.09 -14.95 -19.05
N LEU A 553 -12.76 -15.69 -19.93
CA LEU A 553 -13.38 -15.13 -21.14
C LEU A 553 -14.56 -14.23 -20.78
N ASP A 554 -15.39 -14.65 -19.82
CA ASP A 554 -16.52 -13.86 -19.34
C ASP A 554 -16.04 -12.61 -18.59
N LEU A 555 -14.98 -12.72 -17.78
CA LEU A 555 -14.30 -11.57 -17.18
C LEU A 555 -13.82 -10.60 -18.26
N ALA A 556 -13.11 -11.09 -19.28
CA ALA A 556 -12.58 -10.25 -20.36
C ALA A 556 -13.69 -9.52 -21.12
N LYS A 557 -14.81 -10.21 -21.41
CA LYS A 557 -15.99 -9.60 -22.02
C LYS A 557 -16.63 -8.55 -21.12
N MET A 558 -16.80 -8.83 -19.83
CA MET A 558 -17.36 -7.88 -18.86
C MET A 558 -16.51 -6.61 -18.79
N LEU A 559 -15.18 -6.73 -18.66
CA LEU A 559 -14.29 -5.58 -18.59
C LEU A 559 -14.31 -4.75 -19.87
N VAL A 560 -14.17 -5.39 -21.04
CA VAL A 560 -14.04 -4.66 -22.32
C VAL A 560 -15.38 -4.17 -22.84
N TYR A 561 -16.42 -5.01 -22.86
CA TYR A 561 -17.69 -4.69 -23.50
C TYR A 561 -18.68 -3.99 -22.56
N GLU A 562 -18.78 -4.41 -21.31
CA GLU A 562 -19.78 -3.86 -20.38
C GLU A 562 -19.24 -2.66 -19.61
N LYS A 563 -17.99 -2.75 -19.12
CA LYS A 563 -17.34 -1.67 -18.36
C LYS A 563 -16.60 -0.67 -19.26
N GLY A 564 -16.44 -0.97 -20.55
CA GLY A 564 -15.79 -0.09 -21.53
C GLY A 564 -14.30 0.10 -21.30
N TRP A 565 -13.63 -0.86 -20.67
CA TRP A 565 -12.17 -0.79 -20.49
C TRP A 565 -11.45 -1.02 -21.81
N ASN A 566 -10.26 -0.46 -21.94
CA ASN A 566 -9.34 -0.81 -23.02
C ASN A 566 -9.03 -2.32 -22.96
N PRO A 567 -8.51 -2.94 -24.04
CA PRO A 567 -7.96 -4.28 -23.94
C PRO A 567 -6.98 -4.40 -22.77
N GLN A 568 -7.15 -5.43 -21.94
CA GLN A 568 -6.42 -5.62 -20.70
C GLN A 568 -5.37 -6.71 -20.83
N GLU A 569 -4.30 -6.56 -20.04
CA GLU A 569 -3.42 -7.62 -19.61
C GLU A 569 -3.79 -8.02 -18.18
N ILE A 570 -4.08 -9.29 -17.95
CA ILE A 570 -4.60 -9.84 -16.69
C ILE A 570 -3.63 -10.91 -16.18
N GLU A 571 -3.17 -10.75 -14.94
CA GLU A 571 -2.45 -11.79 -14.20
C GLU A 571 -3.46 -12.57 -13.34
N PHE A 572 -3.43 -13.90 -13.42
CA PHE A 572 -4.36 -14.77 -12.70
C PHE A 572 -3.66 -15.99 -12.12
N THR A 573 -4.27 -16.54 -11.08
CA THR A 573 -3.89 -17.81 -10.45
C THR A 573 -5.13 -18.60 -10.10
N PHE A 574 -5.09 -19.91 -10.28
CA PHE A 574 -6.14 -20.82 -9.86
C PHE A 574 -5.56 -21.94 -8.98
N GLU A 575 -6.24 -22.25 -7.88
CA GLU A 575 -5.81 -23.30 -6.92
C GLU A 575 -6.44 -24.67 -7.23
N GLY A 576 -7.34 -24.72 -8.21
CA GLY A 576 -8.01 -25.91 -8.70
C GLY A 576 -8.79 -25.64 -10.00
N PRO A 577 -9.45 -26.65 -10.57
CA PRO A 577 -10.01 -26.57 -11.92
C PRO A 577 -11.34 -25.81 -12.00
N GLU A 578 -11.98 -25.49 -10.87
CA GLU A 578 -13.27 -24.83 -10.82
C GLU A 578 -13.14 -23.32 -10.94
N ALA A 579 -14.11 -22.66 -11.60
CA ALA A 579 -14.17 -21.19 -11.66
C ALA A 579 -14.19 -20.53 -10.28
N SER A 580 -14.67 -21.25 -9.25
CA SER A 580 -14.68 -20.78 -7.87
C SER A 580 -13.28 -20.61 -7.26
N GLN A 581 -12.27 -21.24 -7.87
CA GLN A 581 -10.88 -21.25 -7.40
C GLN A 581 -9.97 -20.35 -8.24
N LEU A 582 -10.54 -19.60 -9.20
CA LEU A 582 -9.84 -18.60 -9.99
C LEU A 582 -9.76 -17.27 -9.22
N TYR A 583 -8.56 -16.70 -9.21
CA TYR A 583 -8.27 -15.41 -8.60
C TYR A 583 -7.54 -14.50 -9.58
N ILE A 584 -7.98 -13.24 -9.62
CA ILE A 584 -7.34 -12.19 -10.42
C ILE A 584 -6.38 -11.41 -9.53
N LEU A 585 -5.11 -11.37 -9.93
CA LEU A 585 -4.01 -10.81 -9.14
C LEU A 585 -3.60 -9.42 -9.61
N GLN A 586 -3.84 -9.09 -10.87
CA GLN A 586 -3.54 -7.80 -11.46
C GLN A 586 -4.30 -7.63 -12.76
N THR A 587 -4.62 -6.38 -13.10
CA THR A 587 -5.05 -6.00 -14.45
C THR A 587 -4.43 -4.65 -14.79
N ARG A 588 -4.10 -4.45 -16.07
CA ARG A 588 -3.66 -3.17 -16.62
C ARG A 588 -4.00 -3.08 -18.10
N ASP A 589 -4.02 -1.85 -18.62
CA ASP A 589 -4.16 -1.62 -20.04
C ASP A 589 -3.03 -2.33 -20.81
N MET A 590 -3.43 -3.08 -21.84
CA MET A 590 -2.51 -3.75 -22.75
C MET A 590 -1.74 -2.71 -23.57
N VAL A 591 -0.42 -2.89 -23.67
CA VAL A 591 0.40 -2.08 -24.57
C VAL A 591 0.18 -2.58 -26.00
N THR A 592 -0.67 -1.91 -26.76
CA THR A 592 -0.86 -2.20 -28.19
C THR A 592 0.26 -1.60 -29.04
N MET A 593 0.74 -2.36 -30.03
CA MET A 593 1.64 -1.85 -31.06
C MET A 593 1.05 -0.60 -31.75
N ARG A 594 1.82 0.49 -31.81
CA ARG A 594 1.42 1.69 -32.55
C ARG A 594 1.32 1.37 -34.04
N ARG A 595 0.28 1.88 -34.69
CA ARG A 595 0.07 1.79 -36.15
C ARG A 595 1.29 2.37 -36.86
N ARG A 596 2.03 1.54 -37.59
CA ARG A 596 3.00 2.00 -38.60
C ARG A 596 2.43 1.70 -39.98
N GLU A 597 2.41 2.69 -40.86
CA GLU A 597 1.94 2.53 -42.24
C GLU A 597 2.86 1.58 -43.02
N THR A 598 4.16 1.64 -42.73
CA THR A 598 5.17 0.73 -43.25
C THR A 598 5.93 0.05 -42.12
N VAL A 599 6.33 -1.20 -42.36
CA VAL A 599 7.20 -1.96 -41.47
C VAL A 599 8.47 -2.37 -42.21
N PRO A 600 9.64 -2.31 -41.56
CA PRO A 600 10.85 -2.84 -42.15
C PRO A 600 10.74 -4.37 -42.25
N VAL A 601 11.04 -4.92 -43.42
CA VAL A 601 11.10 -6.37 -43.68
C VAL A 601 12.39 -6.69 -44.42
N PHE A 602 12.92 -7.90 -44.23
CA PHE A 602 14.07 -8.35 -45.00
C PHE A 602 13.66 -8.57 -46.46
N VAL A 603 14.53 -8.15 -47.38
CA VAL A 603 14.38 -8.49 -48.81
C VAL A 603 14.67 -9.98 -48.96
N SER A 604 13.71 -10.73 -49.48
CA SER A 604 13.85 -12.17 -49.67
C SER A 604 14.92 -12.46 -50.72
N SER A 605 16.03 -13.09 -50.31
CA SER A 605 17.13 -13.55 -51.18
C SER A 605 17.56 -14.97 -50.80
N PRO A 606 18.22 -15.73 -51.71
CA PRO A 606 18.82 -17.02 -51.37
C PRO A 606 19.79 -16.92 -50.19
N GLU A 607 20.61 -15.86 -50.16
CA GLU A 607 21.57 -15.57 -49.09
C GLU A 607 20.89 -15.41 -47.71
N LEU A 608 19.73 -14.75 -47.65
CA LEU A 608 18.95 -14.64 -46.41
C LEU A 608 18.52 -16.02 -45.89
N HIS A 609 18.09 -16.92 -46.78
CA HIS A 609 17.63 -18.25 -46.40
C HIS A 609 18.80 -19.15 -45.96
N GLU A 610 19.95 -19.04 -46.61
CA GLU A 610 21.18 -19.77 -46.24
C GLU A 610 21.71 -19.35 -44.86
N HIS A 611 21.53 -18.09 -44.47
CA HIS A 611 22.01 -17.56 -43.19
C HIS A 611 20.96 -17.60 -42.07
N TYR A 612 19.83 -18.30 -42.27
CA TYR A 612 18.87 -18.52 -41.21
C TYR A 612 19.49 -19.33 -40.06
N LEU A 613 19.45 -18.77 -38.85
CA LEU A 613 20.01 -19.41 -37.66
C LEU A 613 18.93 -20.09 -36.83
N SER A 614 17.88 -19.36 -36.48
CA SER A 614 16.86 -19.82 -35.54
C SER A 614 15.60 -18.96 -35.60
N LYS A 615 14.60 -19.37 -34.82
CA LYS A 615 13.37 -18.63 -34.58
C LYS A 615 13.04 -18.63 -33.09
N GLY A 616 12.65 -17.46 -32.59
CA GLY A 616 12.04 -17.26 -31.28
C GLY A 616 10.61 -16.74 -31.39
N THR A 617 10.11 -16.20 -30.29
CA THR A 617 8.85 -15.46 -30.24
C THR A 617 9.11 -14.00 -30.60
N GLY A 618 8.57 -13.54 -31.73
CA GLY A 618 8.60 -12.13 -32.12
C GLY A 618 7.73 -11.29 -31.19
N VAL A 619 8.29 -10.23 -30.60
CA VAL A 619 7.59 -9.36 -29.65
C VAL A 619 7.27 -8.01 -30.26
N SER A 620 8.29 -7.32 -30.80
CA SER A 620 8.15 -5.94 -31.25
C SER A 620 9.13 -5.58 -32.36
N GLY A 621 8.78 -4.60 -33.18
CA GLY A 621 9.60 -4.13 -34.29
C GLY A 621 9.42 -4.92 -35.59
N GLY A 622 10.38 -4.77 -36.50
CA GLY A 622 10.44 -5.49 -37.78
C GLY A 622 11.88 -5.90 -38.05
N ALA A 623 12.27 -6.00 -39.33
CA ALA A 623 13.65 -6.31 -39.69
C ALA A 623 14.64 -5.27 -39.14
N LEU A 624 15.67 -5.73 -38.47
CA LEU A 624 16.78 -4.96 -37.91
C LEU A 624 18.09 -5.70 -38.17
N CYS A 625 19.09 -5.01 -38.70
CA CYS A 625 20.44 -5.52 -38.85
C CYS A 625 21.39 -4.68 -38.00
N GLY A 626 22.15 -5.30 -37.10
CA GLY A 626 22.99 -4.58 -36.15
C GLY A 626 24.20 -5.38 -35.65
N ARG A 627 25.10 -4.67 -34.94
CA ARG A 627 26.26 -5.24 -34.24
C ARG A 627 25.79 -5.88 -32.94
N VAL A 628 26.28 -7.07 -32.63
CA VAL A 628 25.99 -7.76 -31.37
C VAL A 628 26.80 -7.15 -30.23
N VAL A 629 26.13 -6.90 -29.10
CA VAL A 629 26.72 -6.36 -27.87
C VAL A 629 26.20 -7.13 -26.65
N PHE A 630 27.02 -7.22 -25.61
CA PHE A 630 26.69 -7.92 -24.36
C PHE A 630 26.84 -7.03 -23.13
N THR A 631 27.62 -5.96 -23.16
CA THR A 631 27.82 -5.09 -21.99
C THR A 631 27.57 -3.63 -22.30
N LEU A 632 27.40 -2.82 -21.25
CA LEU A 632 27.37 -1.36 -21.38
C LEU A 632 28.67 -0.80 -21.97
N GLU A 633 29.80 -1.47 -21.72
CA GLU A 633 31.10 -1.10 -22.30
C GLU A 633 31.12 -1.35 -23.81
N ASP A 634 30.62 -2.51 -24.26
CA ASP A 634 30.47 -2.82 -25.69
C ASP A 634 29.58 -1.77 -26.37
N ILE A 635 28.46 -1.41 -25.74
CA ILE A 635 27.54 -0.39 -26.26
C ILE A 635 28.26 0.94 -26.43
N ARG A 636 28.98 1.43 -25.42
CA ARG A 636 29.73 2.70 -25.48
C ARG A 636 30.81 2.66 -26.57
N LYS A 637 31.55 1.56 -26.66
CA LYS A 637 32.58 1.33 -27.68
C LYS A 637 31.98 1.40 -29.08
N TRP A 638 30.94 0.62 -29.38
CA TRP A 638 30.34 0.59 -30.72
C TRP A 638 29.56 1.85 -31.08
N ARG A 639 28.93 2.52 -30.12
CA ARG A 639 28.34 3.85 -30.35
C ARG A 639 29.38 4.91 -30.71
N THR A 640 30.63 4.74 -30.25
CA THR A 640 31.74 5.65 -30.61
C THR A 640 32.34 5.30 -31.97
N LEU A 641 32.56 4.01 -32.25
CA LEU A 641 33.17 3.55 -33.51
C LEU A 641 32.22 3.63 -34.71
N GLU A 642 30.95 3.26 -34.52
CA GLU A 642 29.93 3.18 -35.57
C GLU A 642 28.60 3.78 -35.07
N PRO A 643 28.50 5.11 -34.92
CA PRO A 643 27.35 5.75 -34.27
C PRO A 643 26.00 5.51 -34.97
N GLN A 644 26.03 5.24 -36.27
CA GLN A 644 24.84 5.00 -37.09
C GLN A 644 24.46 3.51 -37.20
N THR A 645 25.32 2.60 -36.74
CA THR A 645 25.04 1.17 -36.83
C THR A 645 24.12 0.76 -35.68
N PRO A 646 23.00 0.06 -35.95
CA PRO A 646 22.15 -0.45 -34.90
C PRO A 646 22.88 -1.46 -34.00
N LEU A 647 22.54 -1.50 -32.72
CA LEU A 647 23.09 -2.45 -31.77
C LEU A 647 22.03 -3.46 -31.32
N ILE A 648 22.42 -4.73 -31.24
CA ILE A 648 21.58 -5.84 -30.79
C ILE A 648 22.15 -6.37 -29.48
N LEU A 649 21.43 -6.16 -28.39
CA LEU A 649 21.74 -6.72 -27.08
C LEU A 649 21.35 -8.20 -27.04
N VAL A 650 22.28 -9.07 -26.66
CA VAL A 650 22.03 -10.51 -26.49
C VAL A 650 22.13 -10.89 -25.01
N ARG A 651 21.13 -11.60 -24.50
CA ARG A 651 21.02 -12.05 -23.10
C ARG A 651 20.49 -13.49 -23.01
N SER A 652 20.77 -14.19 -21.91
CA SER A 652 20.09 -15.47 -21.62
C SER A 652 18.60 -15.21 -21.35
N ASP A 653 18.36 -14.31 -20.43
CA ASP A 653 17.09 -13.76 -20.00
C ASP A 653 17.37 -12.30 -19.58
N THR A 654 16.37 -11.43 -19.66
CA THR A 654 16.55 -10.06 -19.15
C THR A 654 16.14 -9.99 -17.70
N VAL A 655 16.91 -9.25 -16.92
CA VAL A 655 16.51 -8.80 -15.59
C VAL A 655 16.15 -7.31 -15.62
N PRO A 656 15.43 -6.80 -14.63
CA PRO A 656 15.16 -5.36 -14.47
C PRO A 656 16.41 -4.47 -14.56
N ASP A 657 17.57 -4.99 -14.14
CA ASP A 657 18.83 -4.25 -14.14
C ASP A 657 19.38 -3.96 -15.55
N ASP A 658 18.93 -4.68 -16.58
CA ASP A 658 19.34 -4.46 -17.98
C ASP A 658 18.68 -3.22 -18.63
N ILE A 659 17.85 -2.46 -17.91
CA ILE A 659 17.04 -1.37 -18.50
C ILE A 659 17.88 -0.31 -19.22
N LYS A 660 19.08 -0.01 -18.70
CA LYS A 660 20.02 0.93 -19.32
C LYS A 660 20.54 0.40 -20.64
N GLU A 661 21.03 -0.84 -20.66
CA GLU A 661 21.53 -1.51 -21.86
C GLU A 661 20.43 -1.65 -22.93
N ILE A 662 19.22 -2.02 -22.53
CA ILE A 662 18.06 -2.12 -23.45
C ILE A 662 17.71 -0.75 -24.02
N SER A 663 17.71 0.31 -23.19
CA SER A 663 17.43 1.68 -23.65
C SER A 663 18.44 2.18 -24.69
N LEU A 664 19.71 1.82 -24.52
CA LEU A 664 20.81 2.26 -25.39
C LEU A 664 21.00 1.41 -26.65
N THR A 665 20.30 0.29 -26.79
CA THR A 665 20.36 -0.61 -27.97
C THR A 665 19.12 -0.47 -28.85
N ASP A 666 19.17 -1.02 -30.06
CA ASP A 666 18.09 -0.93 -31.05
C ASP A 666 17.30 -2.24 -31.15
N GLY A 667 17.96 -3.36 -30.84
CA GLY A 667 17.36 -4.69 -30.80
C GLY A 667 17.72 -5.46 -29.53
N LEU A 668 16.85 -6.40 -29.17
CA LEU A 668 17.02 -7.31 -28.04
C LEU A 668 16.75 -8.75 -28.49
N LEU A 669 17.68 -9.65 -28.17
CA LEU A 669 17.57 -11.08 -28.41
C LEU A 669 17.78 -11.84 -27.10
N THR A 670 16.83 -12.69 -26.70
CA THR A 670 16.97 -13.55 -25.51
C THR A 670 16.84 -15.04 -25.83
N ALA A 671 17.55 -15.86 -25.04
CA ALA A 671 17.48 -17.32 -25.12
C ALA A 671 16.17 -17.87 -24.52
N LYS A 672 15.72 -17.24 -23.42
CA LYS A 672 14.52 -17.61 -22.67
C LYS A 672 13.49 -16.48 -22.65
N GLY A 673 12.27 -16.80 -22.26
CA GLY A 673 11.16 -15.84 -22.14
C GLY A 673 10.06 -16.05 -23.18
N GLY A 674 8.82 -15.82 -22.75
CA GLY A 674 7.63 -15.78 -23.61
C GLY A 674 7.23 -14.35 -23.97
N GLN A 675 6.07 -14.22 -24.63
CA GLN A 675 5.53 -12.92 -25.07
C GLN A 675 5.20 -11.99 -23.89
N THR A 676 5.00 -12.56 -22.70
CA THR A 676 4.70 -11.87 -21.44
C THR A 676 5.93 -11.70 -20.54
N SER A 677 7.14 -12.05 -21.02
CA SER A 677 8.37 -11.91 -20.23
C SER A 677 8.77 -10.46 -20.00
N HIS A 678 9.60 -10.23 -18.97
CA HIS A 678 10.15 -8.90 -18.68
C HIS A 678 10.81 -8.24 -19.91
N ALA A 679 11.62 -9.01 -20.65
CA ALA A 679 12.27 -8.60 -21.90
C ALA A 679 11.25 -8.04 -22.89
N ALA A 680 10.18 -8.79 -23.09
CA ALA A 680 9.16 -8.47 -24.06
C ALA A 680 8.42 -7.18 -23.71
N ILE A 681 8.01 -7.03 -22.46
CA ILE A 681 7.26 -5.86 -21.97
C ILE A 681 8.11 -4.59 -22.06
N VAL A 682 9.37 -4.64 -21.61
CA VAL A 682 10.27 -3.48 -21.60
C VAL A 682 10.64 -3.07 -23.02
N ALA A 683 11.02 -4.02 -23.88
CA ALA A 683 11.40 -3.74 -25.25
C ALA A 683 10.23 -3.16 -26.07
N LEU A 684 9.02 -3.69 -25.89
CA LEU A 684 7.82 -3.17 -26.54
C LEU A 684 7.55 -1.72 -26.11
N ARG A 685 7.70 -1.41 -24.81
CA ARG A 685 7.47 -0.06 -24.27
C ARG A 685 8.51 0.96 -24.75
N LEU A 686 9.76 0.53 -24.88
CA LEU A 686 10.87 1.32 -25.43
C LEU A 686 10.90 1.35 -26.97
N GLY A 687 10.00 0.62 -27.64
CA GLY A 687 9.90 0.58 -29.11
C GLY A 687 11.08 -0.13 -29.79
N LYS A 688 11.75 -1.06 -29.12
CA LYS A 688 12.91 -1.81 -29.62
C LYS A 688 12.48 -3.01 -30.48
N THR A 689 13.32 -3.45 -31.41
CA THR A 689 13.09 -4.72 -32.12
C THR A 689 13.43 -5.90 -31.21
N CYS A 690 12.49 -6.80 -30.94
CA CYS A 690 12.67 -7.81 -29.91
C CYS A 690 12.22 -9.21 -30.34
N VAL A 691 13.10 -10.18 -30.10
CA VAL A 691 12.85 -11.61 -30.24
C VAL A 691 13.25 -12.29 -28.92
N VAL A 692 12.34 -13.04 -28.33
CA VAL A 692 12.55 -13.73 -27.04
C VAL A 692 12.38 -15.24 -27.17
N GLY A 693 13.00 -16.01 -26.28
CA GLY A 693 12.85 -17.47 -26.29
C GLY A 693 13.43 -18.12 -27.56
N THR A 694 14.59 -17.66 -28.00
CA THR A 694 15.20 -18.10 -29.26
C THR A 694 15.74 -19.53 -29.16
N GLY A 695 15.22 -20.43 -30.00
CA GLY A 695 15.63 -21.82 -30.03
C GLY A 695 17.14 -21.98 -30.25
N GLY A 696 17.78 -22.88 -29.49
CA GLY A 696 19.19 -23.20 -29.68
C GLY A 696 20.18 -22.08 -29.35
N LEU A 697 19.73 -20.93 -28.81
CA LEU A 697 20.58 -19.87 -28.29
C LEU A 697 21.06 -20.24 -26.88
N THR A 698 22.38 -20.33 -26.72
CA THR A 698 23.06 -20.55 -25.45
C THR A 698 24.07 -19.44 -25.22
N VAL A 699 23.89 -18.65 -24.17
CA VAL A 699 24.88 -17.62 -23.79
C VAL A 699 25.94 -18.29 -22.90
N LEU A 700 27.22 -18.16 -23.27
CA LEU A 700 28.31 -18.91 -22.62
C LEU A 700 28.70 -18.32 -21.26
N SER A 701 28.43 -17.04 -21.05
CA SER A 701 28.49 -16.34 -19.77
C SER A 701 27.43 -15.25 -19.77
N GLU A 702 26.94 -14.82 -18.59
CA GLU A 702 25.80 -13.88 -18.47
C GLU A 702 25.96 -12.62 -19.33
N LYS A 703 27.19 -12.13 -19.49
CA LYS A 703 27.56 -10.98 -20.32
C LYS A 703 28.69 -11.31 -21.30
N GLY A 704 28.55 -12.39 -22.07
CA GLY A 704 29.57 -12.79 -23.03
C GLY A 704 29.04 -13.50 -24.26
N PRO A 705 29.94 -14.05 -25.11
CA PRO A 705 29.59 -14.59 -26.41
C PRO A 705 28.53 -15.68 -26.31
N CYS A 706 27.74 -15.80 -27.37
CA CYS A 706 26.67 -16.80 -27.44
C CYS A 706 26.89 -17.79 -28.58
N ARG A 707 26.17 -18.90 -28.51
CA ARG A 707 26.07 -19.90 -29.57
C ARG A 707 24.62 -20.04 -29.99
N ILE A 708 24.35 -20.03 -31.29
CA ILE A 708 23.03 -20.33 -31.86
C ILE A 708 23.19 -21.55 -32.77
N HIS A 709 22.63 -22.70 -32.35
CA HIS A 709 22.76 -23.98 -33.06
C HIS A 709 24.21 -24.33 -33.47
N GLY A 710 25.18 -24.04 -32.60
CA GLY A 710 26.60 -24.32 -32.81
C GLY A 710 27.41 -23.19 -33.44
N VAL A 711 26.76 -22.18 -34.05
CA VAL A 711 27.42 -20.98 -34.58
C VAL A 711 27.77 -20.05 -33.41
N THR A 712 29.05 -19.71 -33.26
CA THR A 712 29.50 -18.78 -32.20
C THR A 712 29.40 -17.35 -32.70
N VAL A 713 28.69 -16.50 -31.96
CA VAL A 713 28.51 -15.07 -32.24
C VAL A 713 29.20 -14.26 -31.15
N LYS A 714 30.09 -13.36 -31.56
CA LYS A 714 30.95 -12.54 -30.69
C LYS A 714 30.53 -11.08 -30.73
N GLU A 715 31.14 -10.31 -29.83
CA GLU A 715 30.98 -8.85 -29.77
C GLU A 715 31.36 -8.25 -31.13
N GLY A 716 30.48 -7.43 -31.67
CA GLY A 716 30.67 -6.78 -32.96
C GLY A 716 30.29 -7.62 -34.17
N ASP A 717 29.94 -8.90 -34.04
CA ASP A 717 29.42 -9.65 -35.20
C ASP A 717 28.08 -9.08 -35.66
N PHE A 718 27.76 -9.23 -36.94
CA PHE A 718 26.46 -8.83 -37.45
C PHE A 718 25.41 -9.91 -37.24
N LEU A 719 24.27 -9.46 -36.74
CA LEU A 719 23.08 -10.27 -36.60
C LEU A 719 21.89 -9.50 -37.17
N SER A 720 20.96 -10.24 -37.75
CA SER A 720 19.74 -9.70 -38.35
C SER A 720 18.53 -10.35 -37.68
N LEU A 721 17.63 -9.53 -37.13
CA LEU A 721 16.44 -9.94 -36.38
C LEU A 721 15.18 -9.46 -37.09
N ASP A 722 14.14 -10.30 -37.15
CA ASP A 722 12.79 -9.85 -37.46
C ASP A 722 11.91 -10.00 -36.21
N GLY A 723 11.66 -8.87 -35.54
CA GLY A 723 10.85 -8.81 -34.32
C GLY A 723 9.37 -9.17 -34.49
N ARG A 724 8.89 -9.37 -35.72
CA ARG A 724 7.51 -9.79 -36.00
C ARG A 724 7.41 -11.30 -36.22
N SER A 725 8.27 -11.85 -37.07
CA SER A 725 8.28 -13.31 -37.34
C SER A 725 9.03 -14.10 -36.27
N GLY A 726 9.92 -13.45 -35.52
CA GLY A 726 10.83 -14.08 -34.57
C GLY A 726 12.07 -14.69 -35.21
N SER A 727 12.29 -14.51 -36.51
CA SER A 727 13.43 -15.08 -37.22
C SER A 727 14.74 -14.37 -36.92
N VAL A 728 15.82 -15.14 -36.83
CA VAL A 728 17.19 -14.70 -36.54
C VAL A 728 18.12 -15.19 -37.64
N TYR A 729 18.92 -14.29 -38.21
CA TYR A 729 19.83 -14.57 -39.31
C TYR A 729 21.25 -14.09 -38.99
N LEU A 730 22.25 -14.82 -39.46
CA LEU A 730 23.65 -14.42 -39.36
C LEU A 730 23.99 -13.35 -40.40
N GLY A 731 24.78 -12.36 -40.03
CA GLY A 731 25.31 -11.37 -40.97
C GLY A 731 24.37 -10.21 -41.27
N ARG A 732 24.72 -9.46 -42.32
CA ARG A 732 24.00 -8.26 -42.75
C ARG A 732 23.07 -8.58 -43.91
N HIS A 733 21.79 -8.27 -43.76
CA HIS A 733 20.79 -8.49 -44.80
C HIS A 733 20.07 -7.20 -45.20
N PRO A 734 19.77 -6.99 -46.48
CA PRO A 734 19.06 -5.80 -46.96
C PRO A 734 17.62 -5.75 -46.42
N ILE A 735 17.19 -4.53 -46.06
CA ILE A 735 15.88 -4.25 -45.48
C ILE A 735 15.12 -3.29 -46.40
N GLU A 736 13.84 -3.57 -46.64
CA GLU A 736 12.92 -2.70 -47.36
C GLU A 736 11.74 -2.30 -46.46
N GLN A 737 11.08 -1.18 -46.79
CA GLN A 737 9.84 -0.76 -46.14
C GLN A 737 8.64 -1.35 -46.89
N LYS A 738 7.86 -2.22 -46.26
CA LYS A 738 6.61 -2.73 -46.83
C LYS A 738 5.40 -2.12 -46.13
N ALA A 739 4.38 -1.75 -46.91
CA ALA A 739 3.09 -1.34 -46.39
C ALA A 739 2.43 -2.49 -45.61
N VAL A 740 1.83 -2.19 -44.47
CA VAL A 740 1.08 -3.19 -43.69
C VAL A 740 -0.27 -3.42 -44.38
N THR A 741 -0.35 -4.41 -45.27
CA THR A 741 -1.63 -4.84 -45.85
C THR A 741 -2.44 -5.60 -44.80
N SER A 742 -3.62 -5.08 -44.46
CA SER A 742 -4.60 -5.81 -43.65
C SER A 742 -5.07 -7.02 -44.44
N THR A 743 -4.57 -8.21 -44.09
CA THR A 743 -5.18 -9.46 -44.52
C THR A 743 -6.50 -9.63 -43.78
N SER A 744 -7.54 -8.98 -44.28
CA SER A 744 -8.91 -9.44 -44.11
C SER A 744 -9.06 -10.69 -44.96
N THR A 745 -8.92 -11.85 -44.33
CA THR A 745 -9.38 -13.11 -44.91
C THR A 745 -10.90 -12.98 -45.05
N ASN A 746 -11.35 -12.59 -46.24
CA ASN A 746 -12.72 -12.80 -46.68
C ASN A 746 -12.92 -14.32 -46.70
N ILE A 747 -13.42 -14.88 -45.60
CA ILE A 747 -14.14 -16.14 -45.66
C ILE A 747 -15.47 -15.78 -46.31
N GLU A 748 -15.59 -16.13 -47.59
CA GLU A 748 -16.86 -16.13 -48.30
C GLU A 748 -17.91 -16.85 -47.46
N MET A 749 -18.89 -16.10 -46.95
CA MET A 749 -20.12 -16.68 -46.44
C MET A 749 -20.87 -17.29 -47.63
N GLY A 750 -20.66 -18.58 -47.86
CA GLY A 750 -21.57 -19.42 -48.60
C GLY A 750 -22.80 -19.69 -47.74
N ARG A 751 -23.90 -19.02 -48.12
CA ARG A 751 -25.33 -19.21 -47.78
C ARG A 751 -25.73 -20.02 -46.55
#